data_AF-A0A2A6BZB6-F1
#
_entry.id   AF-A0A2A6BZB6-F1
#
_cell.length_a   1.000
_cell.length_b   1.000
_cell.length_c   1.000
_cell.angle_alpha   90.00
_cell.angle_beta   90.00
_cell.angle_gamma   90.00
#
_symmetry.space_group_name_H-M   'P 1'
#
loop_
_entity.id
_entity.type
_entity.pdbx_description
1 polymer ?
#
loop_
_entity_poly.entity_id
_entity_poly.type
_entity_poly.pdbx_seq_one_letter_code
_entity_poly.pdbx_strand_id
1 'polypeptide(L)'
;MADFAGPLRPSDSWSTTEVRSLTHNHVWTIRGFSNCDVRYLETSVKIRDNKDGHRDQPVPSASSHEPAPITFRIRLHPQGNKESNKDFSFFQVFCNTNNTKYRAKFSVYNCRNEEIPTTVYTGTQQLHGYFEYIRRDLLLQHLSPQDELQLNLNLTVTFDTISKDLESFLTSGKLTDFTLELNEGREIECHKVILASRSPVFQAMLEPHTEESRTGRVVIPDIDYEVMQEMLYFIYTGKTPNLAMYALDLLAVADRYQLQGLKDMADQHLRTSLVADTASRNLVYADMHNATELRKDAISFIAANMSSVIATEGWNQLVEKQGAPLVNEIINSLVCDKPTASTSYTGTVFPSLSYEFPARIPIDQLITMLTLFNLLKVVVAISFYSIHQSKKIKAGSVVAYTLPSPPSLDGTLSPNRALTEVEYILMDQIKGPESLVVDGDTIYTGTHDGRLLKIVKGKVEKEMRLAKAVKQCGGYEDEPKCGRPLGIRRIEGDEFIVADAYLGVFRLISKDEFLVSDSSTIYGRKDFMREILGSKGTGRVIHHRISTGESNILIKGLHFANGVQILPDRQSFVVSECTRARIMRHYIDGPKKGTTETFIENLPGLPDNIRLSKNGTLWVGLASVRMAGQSNALEAMAGYPKAREFLLAILPDFVLRDVFPHLIPPHAIVVQITVNGEIISSLHDVKGEKMREVSQVSDDGEFLYFGSFKAPYIAKLKKF
;
A
#
# COMPACT_ATOMS: atom_id res chain seq x y z
N MET A 1 46.16 -23.56 -46.52
CA MET A 1 46.00 -22.15 -46.11
C MET A 1 44.50 -21.95 -45.94
N ALA A 2 43.93 -21.67 -44.77
CA ALA A 2 44.30 -20.65 -43.76
C ALA A 2 43.98 -19.24 -44.29
N ASP A 3 43.18 -18.38 -43.64
CA ASP A 3 42.48 -18.49 -42.33
C ASP A 3 41.09 -17.81 -42.42
N PHE A 4 40.02 -18.34 -41.83
CA PHE A 4 39.60 -18.11 -40.43
C PHE A 4 39.51 -16.63 -40.00
N ALA A 5 38.40 -15.98 -40.35
CA ALA A 5 37.85 -14.87 -39.58
C ALA A 5 36.76 -15.42 -38.64
N GLY A 6 36.99 -15.37 -37.33
CA GLY A 6 36.03 -15.81 -36.32
C GLY A 6 34.86 -14.83 -36.13
N PRO A 7 33.78 -15.24 -35.44
CA PRO A 7 32.68 -14.33 -35.11
C PRO A 7 33.17 -13.15 -34.25
N LEU A 8 32.57 -11.99 -34.46
CA LEU A 8 32.83 -10.78 -33.69
C LEU A 8 32.66 -11.05 -32.20
N ARG A 9 33.65 -10.66 -31.39
CA ARG A 9 33.48 -10.62 -29.93
C ARG A 9 32.40 -9.60 -29.58
N PRO A 10 31.60 -9.83 -28.53
CA PRO A 10 30.84 -8.76 -27.91
C PRO A 10 31.78 -7.58 -27.61
N SER A 11 31.36 -6.37 -27.95
CA SER A 11 32.09 -5.16 -27.55
C SER A 11 31.94 -4.96 -26.05
N ASP A 12 33.04 -5.02 -25.31
CA ASP A 12 33.07 -4.61 -23.90
C ASP A 12 32.68 -3.13 -23.80
N SER A 13 31.43 -2.86 -23.42
CA SER A 13 30.89 -1.51 -23.33
C SER A 13 31.38 -0.83 -22.05
N TRP A 14 32.59 -0.26 -22.10
CA TRP A 14 33.22 0.44 -20.97
C TRP A 14 32.53 1.77 -20.63
N SER A 15 31.33 1.69 -20.06
CA SER A 15 30.70 2.74 -19.27
C SER A 15 30.99 2.46 -17.79
N THR A 16 31.87 3.26 -17.17
CA THR A 16 32.22 3.10 -15.75
C THR A 16 31.10 3.49 -14.78
N THR A 17 29.98 4.02 -15.29
CA THR A 17 28.79 4.38 -14.48
C THR A 17 27.85 3.20 -14.23
N GLU A 18 28.20 1.98 -14.66
CA GLU A 18 27.36 0.81 -14.43
C GLU A 18 27.46 0.25 -13.00
N VAL A 19 26.29 -0.15 -12.46
CA VAL A 19 26.21 -0.99 -11.26
C VAL A 19 26.58 -2.42 -11.66
N ARG A 20 27.88 -2.72 -11.64
CA ARG A 20 28.45 -4.02 -12.03
C ARG A 20 27.67 -5.17 -11.39
N SER A 21 27.24 -6.12 -12.21
CA SER A 21 26.63 -7.36 -11.73
C SER A 21 27.33 -8.59 -12.30
N LEU A 22 27.38 -9.66 -11.51
CA LEU A 22 27.97 -10.94 -11.89
C LEU A 22 26.90 -12.02 -11.74
N THR A 23 26.59 -12.69 -12.84
CA THR A 23 25.65 -13.81 -12.87
C THR A 23 26.41 -15.13 -12.83
N HIS A 24 26.08 -15.99 -11.87
CA HIS A 24 26.63 -17.33 -11.71
C HIS A 24 25.50 -18.37 -11.77
N ASN A 25 25.69 -19.43 -12.55
CA ASN A 25 24.80 -20.58 -12.63
C ASN A 25 25.40 -21.74 -11.83
N HIS A 26 24.67 -22.23 -10.83
CA HIS A 26 25.04 -23.40 -10.03
C HIS A 26 24.02 -24.51 -10.21
N VAL A 27 24.43 -25.63 -10.80
CA VAL A 27 23.61 -26.83 -10.95
C VAL A 27 23.78 -27.73 -9.72
N TRP A 28 22.67 -28.13 -9.10
CA TRP A 28 22.64 -29.03 -7.95
C TRP A 28 21.75 -30.23 -8.23
N THR A 29 22.35 -31.41 -8.37
CA THR A 29 21.64 -32.69 -8.47
C THR A 29 21.42 -33.27 -7.08
N ILE A 30 20.18 -33.64 -6.77
CA ILE A 30 19.76 -34.25 -5.50
C ILE A 30 19.24 -35.66 -5.80
N ARG A 31 19.80 -36.66 -5.12
CA ARG A 31 19.42 -38.08 -5.28
C ARG A 31 18.42 -38.50 -4.19
N GLY A 32 17.49 -39.38 -4.54
CA GLY A 32 16.50 -39.89 -3.58
C GLY A 32 15.48 -38.83 -3.18
N PHE A 33 15.16 -37.88 -4.05
CA PHE A 33 14.36 -36.71 -3.67
C PHE A 33 12.91 -37.09 -3.29
N SER A 34 12.33 -38.13 -3.92
CA SER A 34 10.95 -38.55 -3.64
C SER A 34 10.77 -39.00 -2.19
N ASN A 35 11.74 -39.73 -1.64
CA ASN A 35 11.77 -40.29 -0.29
C ASN A 35 12.73 -39.54 0.64
N CYS A 36 12.92 -38.24 0.40
CA CYS A 36 13.90 -37.42 1.12
C CYS A 36 13.32 -36.88 2.45
N ASP A 37 13.49 -37.66 3.52
CA ASP A 37 13.05 -37.32 4.88
C ASP A 37 14.06 -36.48 5.70
N VAL A 38 15.18 -36.07 5.09
CA VAL A 38 16.14 -35.18 5.76
C VAL A 38 15.58 -33.76 5.87
N ARG A 39 15.86 -33.09 6.99
CA ARG A 39 15.29 -31.78 7.34
C ARG A 39 15.52 -30.64 6.32
N TYR A 40 16.43 -30.78 5.35
CA TYR A 40 17.78 -30.24 5.58
C TYR A 40 18.86 -30.80 4.65
N LEU A 41 18.87 -30.40 3.37
CA LEU A 41 20.02 -30.50 2.46
C LEU A 41 20.75 -29.14 2.37
N GLU A 42 22.07 -29.14 2.24
CA GLU A 42 22.89 -27.92 2.05
C GLU A 42 23.95 -28.11 0.96
N THR A 43 24.21 -27.06 0.18
CA THR A 43 25.35 -26.91 -0.74
C THR A 43 25.93 -25.50 -0.62
N SER A 44 27.06 -25.19 -1.27
CA SER A 44 27.62 -23.84 -1.26
C SER A 44 28.33 -23.44 -2.55
N VAL A 45 28.20 -22.17 -2.90
CA VAL A 45 28.81 -21.51 -4.06
C VAL A 45 29.79 -20.44 -3.57
N LYS A 46 30.95 -20.31 -4.23
CA LYS A 46 31.94 -19.27 -3.94
C LYS A 46 32.15 -18.41 -5.18
N ILE A 47 31.89 -17.11 -5.05
CA ILE A 47 32.05 -16.10 -6.11
C ILE A 47 33.20 -15.18 -5.71
N ARG A 48 34.19 -15.02 -6.59
CA ARG A 48 35.27 -14.04 -6.46
C ARG A 48 34.89 -12.76 -7.21
N ASP A 49 35.20 -11.61 -6.61
CA ASP A 49 35.10 -10.31 -7.28
C ASP A 49 36.35 -10.08 -8.16
N ASN A 50 36.48 -10.85 -9.25
CA ASN A 50 37.59 -10.67 -10.20
C ASN A 50 37.46 -9.30 -10.86
N LYS A 51 38.31 -8.35 -10.46
CA LYS A 51 38.29 -6.98 -11.02
C LYS A 51 38.79 -6.94 -12.46
N ASP A 52 39.76 -7.77 -12.80
CA ASP A 52 40.49 -7.70 -14.07
C ASP A 52 40.03 -8.80 -15.05
N GLY A 53 39.62 -8.39 -16.25
CA GLY A 53 39.23 -9.30 -17.35
C GLY A 53 40.41 -9.89 -18.14
N HIS A 54 41.64 -9.78 -17.63
CA HIS A 54 42.86 -10.07 -18.40
C HIS A 54 43.56 -11.38 -18.02
N ARG A 55 43.20 -12.43 -18.78
CA ARG A 55 44.03 -13.56 -19.25
C ARG A 55 44.80 -14.46 -18.28
N ASP A 56 44.90 -15.72 -18.71
CA ASP A 56 45.85 -16.72 -18.25
C ASP A 56 47.32 -16.26 -18.42
N GLN A 57 47.96 -15.84 -17.33
CA GLN A 57 49.41 -15.97 -17.13
C GLN A 57 49.71 -16.27 -15.64
N PRO A 58 50.58 -17.24 -15.33
CA PRO A 58 51.02 -17.47 -13.96
C PRO A 58 52.12 -16.47 -13.55
N VAL A 59 51.83 -15.59 -12.60
CA VAL A 59 52.81 -14.69 -11.97
C VAL A 59 53.02 -15.12 -10.51
N PRO A 60 54.27 -15.26 -10.03
CA PRO A 60 54.55 -15.86 -8.73
C PRO A 60 54.40 -14.89 -7.54
N SER A 61 53.81 -15.42 -6.47
CA SER A 61 53.95 -15.03 -5.05
C SER A 61 54.60 -13.68 -4.68
N ALA A 62 53.80 -12.74 -4.17
CA ALA A 62 53.84 -12.35 -2.75
C ALA A 62 52.76 -11.30 -2.37
N SER A 63 52.22 -11.44 -1.15
CA SER A 63 51.59 -10.37 -0.35
C SER A 63 50.73 -9.31 -1.07
N SER A 64 49.56 -9.71 -1.57
CA SER A 64 48.41 -8.81 -1.72
C SER A 64 47.21 -9.38 -0.95
N HIS A 65 46.43 -8.52 -0.29
CA HIS A 65 45.20 -8.95 0.37
C HIS A 65 44.08 -9.12 -0.68
N GLU A 66 44.01 -10.30 -1.30
CA GLU A 66 42.82 -10.67 -2.09
C GLU A 66 41.56 -10.56 -1.20
N PRO A 67 40.48 -9.90 -1.65
CA PRO A 67 39.23 -9.86 -0.91
C PRO A 67 38.64 -11.29 -0.82
N ALA A 68 38.25 -11.68 0.39
CA ALA A 68 37.74 -13.03 0.65
C ALA A 68 36.50 -13.35 -0.22
N PRO A 69 36.40 -14.56 -0.80
CA PRO A 69 35.33 -14.91 -1.73
C PRO A 69 33.95 -14.86 -1.06
N ILE A 70 33.00 -14.24 -1.76
CA ILE A 70 31.60 -14.20 -1.35
C ILE A 70 31.06 -15.63 -1.41
N THR A 71 30.63 -16.15 -0.27
CA THR A 71 30.24 -17.54 -0.10
C THR A 71 28.74 -17.61 0.18
N PHE A 72 28.00 -18.15 -0.78
CA PHE A 72 26.57 -18.39 -0.68
C PHE A 72 26.34 -19.82 -0.19
N ARG A 73 25.81 -20.00 1.03
CA ARG A 73 25.29 -21.31 1.48
C ARG A 73 23.84 -21.44 1.04
N ILE A 74 23.49 -22.58 0.48
CA ILE A 74 22.21 -22.84 -0.16
C ILE A 74 21.57 -24.01 0.57
N ARG A 75 20.41 -23.81 1.19
CA ARG A 75 19.64 -24.88 1.84
C ARG A 75 18.38 -25.20 1.06
N LEU A 76 18.04 -26.49 1.07
CA LEU A 76 16.76 -27.03 0.64
C LEU A 76 16.19 -27.83 1.80
N HIS A 77 14.97 -27.49 2.21
CA HIS A 77 14.16 -28.30 3.12
C HIS A 77 13.11 -29.01 2.24
N PRO A 78 13.27 -30.33 1.93
CA PRO A 78 12.47 -31.00 0.88
C PRO A 78 10.97 -31.06 1.17
N GLN A 79 10.58 -31.05 2.44
CA GLN A 79 9.21 -31.16 2.96
C GLN A 79 8.86 -29.93 3.83
N GLY A 80 9.22 -28.73 3.35
CA GLY A 80 9.04 -27.48 4.08
C GLY A 80 9.96 -27.32 5.29
N ASN A 81 9.84 -26.20 5.99
CA ASN A 81 10.54 -25.94 7.25
C ASN A 81 9.61 -25.88 8.47
N LYS A 82 8.30 -25.98 8.25
CA LYS A 82 7.22 -25.93 9.24
C LYS A 82 6.07 -26.81 8.78
N GLU A 83 5.28 -27.32 9.71
CA GLU A 83 4.05 -28.10 9.42
C GLU A 83 3.11 -27.36 8.45
N SER A 84 3.08 -26.03 8.52
CA SER A 84 2.26 -25.16 7.66
C SER A 84 2.75 -25.00 6.21
N ASN A 85 3.87 -25.61 5.81
CA ASN A 85 4.39 -25.53 4.43
C ASN A 85 5.00 -26.84 3.90
N LYS A 86 4.62 -27.99 4.48
CA LYS A 86 5.11 -29.33 4.08
C LYS A 86 4.86 -29.72 2.62
N ASP A 87 3.82 -29.15 2.01
CA ASP A 87 3.48 -29.35 0.58
C ASP A 87 4.46 -28.63 -0.38
N PHE A 88 5.42 -27.86 0.16
CA PHE A 88 6.41 -27.11 -0.59
C PHE A 88 7.83 -27.54 -0.22
N SER A 89 8.73 -27.57 -1.19
CA SER A 89 10.16 -27.52 -0.93
C SER A 89 10.59 -26.08 -0.71
N PHE A 90 11.27 -25.82 0.40
CA PHE A 90 11.67 -24.49 0.82
C PHE A 90 13.18 -24.29 0.62
N PHE A 91 13.52 -23.25 -0.15
CA PHE A 91 14.89 -22.90 -0.52
C PHE A 91 15.35 -21.68 0.26
N GLN A 92 16.60 -21.67 0.69
CA GLN A 92 17.24 -20.52 1.33
C GLN A 92 18.63 -20.30 0.75
N VAL A 93 19.01 -19.05 0.57
CA VAL A 93 20.39 -18.65 0.26
C VAL A 93 20.87 -17.68 1.33
N PHE A 94 21.99 -18.00 1.94
CA PHE A 94 22.66 -17.20 2.96
C PHE A 94 23.99 -16.69 2.40
N CYS A 95 24.17 -15.38 2.34
CA CYS A 95 25.47 -14.79 2.05
C CYS A 95 26.33 -14.76 3.33
N ASN A 96 27.66 -14.91 3.20
CA ASN A 96 28.59 -14.69 4.31
C ASN A 96 28.84 -13.19 4.61
N THR A 97 28.35 -12.29 3.75
CA THR A 97 28.48 -10.82 3.88
C THR A 97 27.12 -10.15 3.88
N ASN A 98 26.82 -9.36 4.93
CA ASN A 98 25.54 -8.66 5.07
C ASN A 98 25.36 -7.50 4.06
N ASN A 99 26.46 -6.91 3.58
CA ASN A 99 26.44 -5.72 2.72
C ASN A 99 26.35 -6.06 1.21
N THR A 100 26.32 -7.34 0.83
CA THR A 100 26.24 -7.77 -0.58
C THR A 100 24.79 -7.81 -1.02
N LYS A 101 24.41 -6.97 -2.01
CA LYS A 101 23.13 -7.08 -2.71
C LYS A 101 23.20 -8.25 -3.71
N TYR A 102 22.21 -9.13 -3.71
CA TYR A 102 22.11 -10.22 -4.67
C TYR A 102 20.65 -10.61 -4.93
N ARG A 103 20.42 -11.27 -6.06
CA ARG A 103 19.18 -11.96 -6.42
C ARG A 103 19.51 -13.43 -6.64
N ALA A 104 18.60 -14.31 -6.24
CA ALA A 104 18.60 -15.71 -6.64
C ALA A 104 17.33 -16.03 -7.46
N LYS A 105 17.37 -17.14 -8.20
CA LYS A 105 16.21 -17.81 -8.79
C LYS A 105 16.51 -19.31 -8.84
N PHE A 106 15.62 -20.14 -8.29
CA PHE A 106 15.67 -21.59 -8.48
C PHE A 106 14.81 -22.01 -9.67
N SER A 107 15.38 -22.83 -10.54
CA SER A 107 14.79 -23.23 -11.82
C SER A 107 14.95 -24.73 -12.02
N VAL A 108 13.94 -25.38 -12.59
CA VAL A 108 14.00 -26.78 -13.04
C VAL A 108 13.76 -26.78 -14.54
N TYR A 109 14.43 -27.69 -15.25
CA TYR A 109 14.32 -27.85 -16.69
C TYR A 109 13.73 -29.22 -17.00
N ASN A 110 12.85 -29.29 -18.00
CA ASN A 110 12.28 -30.57 -18.44
C ASN A 110 13.24 -31.31 -19.40
N CYS A 111 12.85 -32.51 -19.85
CA CYS A 111 13.63 -33.32 -20.80
C CYS A 111 13.82 -32.70 -22.20
N ARG A 112 13.21 -31.55 -22.49
CA ARG A 112 13.42 -30.74 -23.71
C ARG A 112 14.30 -29.51 -23.47
N ASN A 113 14.85 -29.37 -22.25
CA ASN A 113 15.59 -28.20 -21.79
C ASN A 113 14.75 -26.90 -21.77
N GLU A 114 13.42 -27.02 -21.64
CA GLU A 114 12.52 -25.89 -21.41
C GLU A 114 12.47 -25.59 -19.91
N GLU A 115 12.55 -24.31 -19.52
CA GLU A 115 12.42 -23.90 -18.12
C GLU A 115 10.97 -24.05 -17.65
N ILE A 116 10.76 -24.80 -16.57
CA ILE A 116 9.43 -24.99 -15.98
C ILE A 116 9.06 -23.73 -15.16
N PRO A 117 7.86 -23.15 -15.34
CA PRO A 117 7.46 -21.96 -14.60
C PRO A 117 7.31 -22.24 -13.10
N THR A 118 8.25 -21.75 -12.30
CA THR A 118 8.22 -21.86 -10.83
C THR A 118 7.34 -20.76 -10.21
N THR A 119 6.46 -21.15 -9.28
CA THR A 119 5.63 -20.20 -8.51
C THR A 119 6.44 -19.53 -7.41
N VAL A 120 7.23 -18.52 -7.76
CA VAL A 120 8.10 -17.79 -6.81
C VAL A 120 7.27 -17.04 -5.75
N TYR A 121 7.12 -17.61 -4.56
CA TYR A 121 6.53 -16.91 -3.41
C TYR A 121 7.53 -15.95 -2.75
N THR A 122 7.60 -14.71 -3.25
CA THR A 122 8.40 -13.62 -2.65
C THR A 122 7.80 -13.16 -1.31
N GLY A 123 8.11 -13.87 -0.23
CA GLY A 123 7.67 -13.53 1.11
C GLY A 123 8.39 -12.30 1.68
N THR A 124 7.64 -11.31 2.15
CA THR A 124 8.20 -10.11 2.80
C THR A 124 8.58 -10.36 4.27
N GLN A 125 9.39 -11.38 4.56
CA GLN A 125 9.93 -11.66 5.90
C GLN A 125 11.37 -11.16 6.03
N GLN A 126 11.67 -10.51 7.15
CA GLN A 126 13.03 -10.16 7.58
C GLN A 126 13.80 -11.39 8.09
N LEU A 127 13.88 -12.44 7.27
CA LEU A 127 14.86 -13.51 7.45
C LEU A 127 16.20 -13.05 6.87
N HIS A 128 17.31 -13.37 7.53
CA HIS A 128 18.65 -13.03 7.05
C HIS A 128 19.05 -13.94 5.88
N GLY A 129 18.62 -13.60 4.67
CA GLY A 129 18.91 -14.34 3.43
C GLY A 129 17.76 -14.27 2.42
N TYR A 130 18.06 -14.63 1.18
CA TYR A 130 17.03 -14.88 0.16
C TYR A 130 16.32 -16.21 0.46
N PHE A 131 15.03 -16.32 0.10
CA PHE A 131 14.33 -17.60 0.13
C PHE A 131 13.25 -17.70 -0.95
N GLU A 132 12.94 -18.93 -1.36
CA GLU A 132 11.95 -19.28 -2.37
C GLU A 132 11.19 -20.55 -1.95
N TYR A 133 9.97 -20.74 -2.47
CA TYR A 133 9.18 -21.96 -2.29
C TYR A 133 8.77 -22.49 -3.66
N ILE A 134 8.93 -23.79 -3.90
CA ILE A 134 8.39 -24.50 -5.07
C ILE A 134 7.52 -25.63 -4.52
N ARG A 135 6.35 -25.90 -5.11
CA ARG A 135 5.50 -27.01 -4.63
C ARG A 135 6.24 -28.34 -4.77
N ARG A 136 6.15 -29.21 -3.76
CA ARG A 136 6.83 -30.51 -3.76
C ARG A 136 6.34 -31.40 -4.90
N ASP A 137 5.02 -31.41 -5.16
CA ASP A 137 4.41 -32.21 -6.24
C ASP A 137 4.89 -31.83 -7.65
N LEU A 138 5.20 -30.55 -7.90
CA LEU A 138 5.79 -30.09 -9.15
C LEU A 138 7.22 -30.62 -9.32
N LEU A 139 8.02 -30.62 -8.25
CA LEU A 139 9.38 -31.18 -8.27
C LEU A 139 9.36 -32.70 -8.47
N LEU A 140 8.39 -33.41 -7.88
CA LEU A 140 8.21 -34.86 -8.08
C LEU A 140 7.89 -35.23 -9.53
N GLN A 141 7.20 -34.36 -10.28
CA GLN A 141 6.90 -34.56 -11.72
C GLN A 141 8.13 -34.40 -12.63
N HIS A 142 9.25 -33.89 -12.11
CA HIS A 142 10.46 -33.58 -12.87
C HIS A 142 11.69 -34.31 -12.35
N LEU A 143 11.48 -35.43 -11.66
CA LEU A 143 12.52 -36.39 -11.32
C LEU A 143 12.98 -37.18 -12.55
N SER A 144 14.26 -37.52 -12.58
CA SER A 144 14.76 -38.55 -13.49
C SER A 144 14.17 -39.93 -13.14
N PRO A 145 14.22 -40.92 -14.05
CA PRO A 145 13.88 -42.32 -13.74
C PRO A 145 14.74 -42.96 -12.62
N GLN A 146 15.77 -42.26 -12.13
CA GLN A 146 16.67 -42.67 -11.05
C GLN A 146 16.41 -41.90 -9.73
N ASP A 147 15.27 -41.18 -9.62
CA ASP A 147 14.93 -40.30 -8.48
C ASP A 147 16.02 -39.23 -8.24
N GLU A 148 16.51 -38.62 -9.33
CA GLU A 148 17.37 -37.44 -9.29
C GLU A 148 16.58 -36.18 -9.67
N LEU A 149 16.59 -35.17 -8.79
CA LEU A 149 16.12 -33.82 -9.08
C LEU A 149 17.32 -32.95 -9.47
N GLN A 150 17.29 -32.33 -10.66
CA GLN A 150 18.30 -31.38 -11.10
C GLN A 150 17.77 -29.94 -10.97
N LEU A 151 18.30 -29.21 -9.99
CA LEU A 151 18.05 -27.77 -9.81
C LEU A 151 19.14 -26.95 -10.50
N ASN A 152 18.74 -25.83 -11.10
CA ASN A 152 19.62 -24.75 -11.52
C ASN A 152 19.33 -23.54 -10.63
N LEU A 153 20.36 -23.05 -9.94
CA LEU A 153 20.33 -21.81 -9.18
C LEU A 153 21.08 -20.73 -9.96
N ASN A 154 20.35 -19.70 -10.40
CA ASN A 154 20.94 -18.49 -10.93
C ASN A 154 21.15 -17.47 -9.80
N LEU A 155 22.40 -17.07 -9.55
CA LEU A 155 22.78 -16.03 -8.60
C LEU A 155 23.26 -14.79 -9.37
N THR A 156 22.53 -13.68 -9.28
CA THR A 156 22.99 -12.36 -9.74
C THR A 156 23.51 -11.58 -8.53
N VAL A 157 24.83 -11.40 -8.42
CA VAL A 157 25.45 -10.57 -7.39
C VAL A 157 25.59 -9.14 -7.92
N THR A 158 25.21 -8.14 -7.12
CA THR A 158 25.23 -6.72 -7.50
C THR A 158 26.26 -5.97 -6.66
N PHE A 159 27.24 -5.36 -7.32
CA PHE A 159 28.33 -4.62 -6.67
C PHE A 159 28.02 -3.12 -6.63
N ASP A 160 28.13 -2.55 -5.45
CA ASP A 160 28.10 -1.09 -5.23
C ASP A 160 29.42 -0.50 -5.73
N THR A 161 29.38 0.10 -6.92
CA THR A 161 30.50 0.77 -7.62
C THR A 161 30.49 2.26 -7.27
N ILE A 162 29.49 3.00 -7.77
CA ILE A 162 29.38 4.47 -7.66
C ILE A 162 29.64 4.99 -6.24
N SER A 163 29.05 4.38 -5.21
CA SER A 163 29.25 4.88 -3.84
C SER A 163 30.68 4.73 -3.32
N LYS A 164 31.44 3.76 -3.84
CA LYS A 164 32.87 3.58 -3.53
C LYS A 164 33.75 4.51 -4.34
N ASP A 165 33.35 4.80 -5.58
CA ASP A 165 34.07 5.76 -6.41
C ASP A 165 33.93 7.17 -5.80
N LEU A 166 32.74 7.54 -5.30
CA LEU A 166 32.50 8.74 -4.51
C LEU A 166 33.22 8.73 -3.14
N GLU A 167 33.23 7.59 -2.45
CA GLU A 167 34.06 7.39 -1.24
C GLU A 167 35.54 7.66 -1.51
N SER A 168 36.06 7.28 -2.69
CA SER A 168 37.44 7.54 -3.11
C SER A 168 37.72 9.03 -3.36
N PHE A 169 36.74 9.81 -3.81
CA PHE A 169 36.89 11.27 -3.93
C PHE A 169 36.97 11.94 -2.57
N LEU A 170 36.09 11.57 -1.62
CA LEU A 170 36.12 12.11 -0.25
C LEU A 170 37.42 11.74 0.50
N THR A 171 37.89 10.50 0.35
CA THR A 171 39.08 10.01 1.07
C THR A 171 40.41 10.38 0.43
N SER A 172 40.44 10.79 -0.86
CA SER A 172 41.69 11.16 -1.55
C SER A 172 41.88 12.66 -1.79
N GLY A 173 40.87 13.50 -1.52
CA GLY A 173 40.97 14.97 -1.68
C GLY A 173 41.23 15.43 -3.12
N LYS A 174 40.87 14.62 -4.13
CA LYS A 174 41.16 14.92 -5.53
C LYS A 174 40.01 15.62 -6.22
N LEU A 175 40.30 16.75 -6.88
CA LEU A 175 39.33 17.60 -7.59
C LEU A 175 38.35 18.34 -6.67
N THR A 176 38.75 18.55 -5.42
CA THR A 176 38.05 19.38 -4.43
C THR A 176 37.98 20.85 -4.91
N ASP A 177 36.84 21.48 -4.66
CA ASP A 177 36.55 22.86 -5.08
C ASP A 177 35.80 23.68 -4.00
N PHE A 178 35.69 23.12 -2.79
CA PHE A 178 35.11 23.77 -1.61
C PHE A 178 35.80 23.30 -0.31
N THR A 179 35.92 24.18 0.68
CA THR A 179 36.46 23.86 2.01
C THR A 179 35.47 24.19 3.11
N LEU A 180 35.22 23.22 4.01
CA LEU A 180 34.51 23.46 5.27
C LEU A 180 35.54 23.77 6.36
N GLU A 181 35.51 24.97 6.92
CA GLU A 181 36.33 25.37 8.08
C GLU A 181 35.51 25.14 9.36
N LEU A 182 35.99 24.27 10.25
CA LEU A 182 35.29 23.81 11.44
C LEU A 182 35.97 24.34 12.72
N ASN A 183 35.39 24.00 13.86
CA ASN A 183 35.97 24.30 15.17
C ASN A 183 37.45 23.89 15.28
N GLU A 184 38.17 24.65 16.10
CA GLU A 184 39.63 24.50 16.34
C GLU A 184 40.50 24.74 15.09
N GLY A 185 39.93 25.30 14.01
CA GLY A 185 40.65 25.54 12.74
C GLY A 185 40.88 24.28 11.92
N ARG A 186 40.04 23.24 12.12
CA ARG A 186 40.11 22.01 11.33
C ARG A 186 39.38 22.19 10.00
N GLU A 187 40.07 22.02 8.89
CA GLU A 187 39.48 22.11 7.55
C GLU A 187 39.14 20.72 6.97
N ILE A 188 38.08 20.65 6.15
CA ILE A 188 37.75 19.50 5.31
C ILE A 188 37.49 19.97 3.88
N GLU A 189 38.30 19.50 2.94
CA GLU A 189 38.09 19.73 1.50
C GLU A 189 36.97 18.83 0.95
N CYS A 190 36.19 19.34 0.00
CA CYS A 190 35.01 18.70 -0.54
C CYS A 190 34.62 19.26 -1.93
N HIS A 191 33.51 18.76 -2.48
CA HIS A 191 33.09 19.00 -3.86
C HIS A 191 31.70 19.68 -3.91
N LYS A 192 31.61 20.91 -4.44
CA LYS A 192 30.39 21.71 -4.53
C LYS A 192 29.23 20.94 -5.16
N VAL A 193 29.49 20.27 -6.28
CA VAL A 193 28.48 19.50 -7.03
C VAL A 193 27.93 18.31 -6.23
N ILE A 194 28.73 17.69 -5.36
CA ILE A 194 28.29 16.57 -4.52
C ILE A 194 27.50 17.12 -3.34
N LEU A 195 27.95 18.18 -2.67
CA LEU A 195 27.19 18.81 -1.58
C LEU A 195 25.82 19.32 -2.06
N ALA A 196 25.80 20.11 -3.14
CA ALA A 196 24.60 20.74 -3.69
C ALA A 196 23.58 19.74 -4.28
N SER A 197 24.03 18.57 -4.78
CA SER A 197 23.10 17.53 -5.26
C SER A 197 22.53 16.64 -4.15
N ARG A 198 23.00 16.81 -2.91
CA ARG A 198 22.67 15.92 -1.78
C ARG A 198 22.04 16.62 -0.59
N SER A 199 22.28 17.93 -0.41
CA SER A 199 21.64 18.79 0.59
C SER A 199 21.07 20.06 -0.09
N PRO A 200 19.75 20.34 0.05
CA PRO A 200 19.16 21.61 -0.38
C PRO A 200 19.79 22.84 0.29
N VAL A 201 20.35 22.69 1.50
CA VAL A 201 20.98 23.78 2.25
C VAL A 201 22.36 24.10 1.68
N PHE A 202 23.17 23.10 1.36
CA PHE A 202 24.39 23.35 0.58
C PHE A 202 24.08 23.81 -0.84
N GLN A 203 22.97 23.39 -1.45
CA GLN A 203 22.56 23.87 -2.77
C GLN A 203 22.32 25.39 -2.76
N ALA A 204 21.54 25.90 -1.80
CA ALA A 204 21.28 27.33 -1.65
C ALA A 204 22.55 28.12 -1.26
N MET A 205 23.38 27.58 -0.37
CA MET A 205 24.67 28.16 0.03
C MET A 205 25.65 28.30 -1.15
N LEU A 206 25.56 27.43 -2.15
CA LEU A 206 26.46 27.38 -3.31
C LEU A 206 25.89 28.07 -4.56
N GLU A 207 24.82 28.86 -4.43
CA GLU A 207 24.33 29.66 -5.56
C GLU A 207 25.34 30.77 -5.97
N PRO A 208 25.46 31.15 -7.27
CA PRO A 208 26.57 32.00 -7.75
C PRO A 208 26.68 33.42 -7.16
N HIS A 209 25.71 33.84 -6.35
CA HIS A 209 25.65 35.16 -5.75
C HIS A 209 26.06 35.20 -4.26
N THR A 210 26.23 34.04 -3.61
CA THR A 210 26.65 33.93 -2.20
C THR A 210 28.14 34.23 -2.01
N GLU A 211 28.59 34.42 -0.77
CA GLU A 211 30.02 34.62 -0.48
C GLU A 211 30.77 33.29 -0.48
N GLU A 212 30.12 32.22 -0.04
CA GLU A 212 30.62 30.85 0.03
C GLU A 212 30.92 30.30 -1.37
N SER A 213 30.00 30.51 -2.34
CA SER A 213 30.22 30.09 -3.73
C SER A 213 31.43 30.80 -4.36
N ARG A 214 31.65 32.08 -4.01
CA ARG A 214 32.74 32.94 -4.55
C ARG A 214 34.09 32.69 -3.90
N THR A 215 34.12 32.54 -2.58
CA THR A 215 35.35 32.30 -1.81
C THR A 215 35.79 30.85 -1.86
N GLY A 216 34.88 29.91 -2.17
CA GLY A 216 35.17 28.48 -2.12
C GLY A 216 35.23 27.91 -0.70
N ARG A 217 34.70 28.62 0.30
CA ARG A 217 34.76 28.19 1.71
C ARG A 217 33.52 28.61 2.51
N VAL A 218 33.21 27.86 3.57
CA VAL A 218 32.26 28.26 4.61
C VAL A 218 32.82 27.89 5.99
N VAL A 219 32.53 28.72 7.00
CA VAL A 219 32.90 28.46 8.41
C VAL A 219 31.70 27.91 9.17
N ILE A 220 31.87 26.79 9.87
CA ILE A 220 30.82 26.06 10.60
C ILE A 220 31.31 25.83 12.04
N PRO A 221 31.12 26.80 12.96
CA PRO A 221 31.70 26.79 14.31
C PRO A 221 30.84 26.07 15.36
N ASP A 222 29.84 25.30 14.94
CA ASP A 222 28.80 24.71 15.79
C ASP A 222 28.49 23.24 15.44
N ILE A 223 29.42 22.57 14.75
CA ILE A 223 29.38 21.11 14.49
C ILE A 223 30.77 20.52 14.76
N ASP A 224 30.81 19.45 15.55
CA ASP A 224 32.04 18.71 15.82
C ASP A 224 32.56 18.01 14.55
N TYR A 225 33.88 18.00 14.38
CA TYR A 225 34.57 17.53 13.19
C TYR A 225 34.20 16.07 12.85
N GLU A 226 34.10 15.22 13.86
CA GLU A 226 33.75 13.81 13.74
C GLU A 226 32.30 13.60 13.26
N VAL A 227 31.38 14.48 13.71
CA VAL A 227 29.97 14.50 13.25
C VAL A 227 29.89 15.00 11.81
N MET A 228 30.67 16.03 11.46
CA MET A 228 30.78 16.51 10.08
C MET A 228 31.37 15.44 9.14
N GLN A 229 32.37 14.67 9.59
CA GLN A 229 32.93 13.56 8.81
C GLN A 229 31.88 12.46 8.53
N GLU A 230 31.09 12.02 9.51
CA GLU A 230 30.00 11.08 9.28
C GLU A 230 28.91 11.67 8.35
N MET A 231 28.56 12.95 8.52
CA MET A 231 27.60 13.64 7.64
C MET A 231 28.09 13.74 6.19
N LEU A 232 29.38 14.02 5.97
CA LEU A 232 30.00 14.01 4.65
C LEU A 232 30.06 12.59 4.08
N TYR A 233 30.45 11.59 4.88
CA TYR A 233 30.47 10.20 4.45
C TYR A 233 29.06 9.73 4.02
N PHE A 234 27.99 10.19 4.68
CA PHE A 234 26.62 9.98 4.22
C PHE A 234 26.30 10.69 2.90
N ILE A 235 26.71 11.95 2.74
CA ILE A 235 26.47 12.72 1.52
C ILE A 235 27.05 12.01 0.29
N TYR A 236 28.29 11.51 0.39
CA TYR A 236 29.01 10.85 -0.72
C TYR A 236 28.62 9.37 -0.91
N THR A 237 28.37 8.62 0.16
CA THR A 237 28.25 7.14 0.10
C THR A 237 26.87 6.59 0.46
N GLY A 238 25.98 7.40 1.04
CA GLY A 238 24.67 7.00 1.57
C GLY A 238 24.73 6.13 2.84
N LYS A 239 25.85 6.13 3.57
CA LYS A 239 26.11 5.29 4.76
C LYS A 239 26.66 6.14 5.91
N THR A 240 26.59 5.62 7.14
CA THR A 240 27.27 6.17 8.32
C THR A 240 27.78 5.02 9.20
N PRO A 241 29.09 4.70 9.18
CA PRO A 241 29.63 3.57 9.93
C PRO A 241 29.57 3.78 11.45
N ASN A 242 29.63 5.03 11.93
CA ASN A 242 29.64 5.35 13.36
C ASN A 242 28.31 5.94 13.86
N LEU A 243 27.21 5.73 13.13
CA LEU A 243 25.86 6.23 13.46
C LEU A 243 25.47 6.06 14.94
N ALA A 244 25.78 4.90 15.53
CA ALA A 244 25.41 4.58 16.91
C ALA A 244 26.16 5.41 17.98
N MET A 245 27.30 6.02 17.63
CA MET A 245 28.10 6.85 18.53
C MET A 245 27.62 8.31 18.54
N TYR A 246 27.14 8.82 17.40
CA TYR A 246 26.80 10.22 17.17
C TYR A 246 25.31 10.43 16.85
N ALA A 247 24.43 9.51 17.26
CA ALA A 247 23.05 9.42 16.74
C ALA A 247 22.19 10.68 16.99
N LEU A 248 22.35 11.36 18.12
CA LEU A 248 21.60 12.58 18.45
C LEU A 248 22.11 13.80 17.64
N ASP A 249 23.43 13.90 17.49
CA ASP A 249 24.10 14.99 16.80
C ASP A 249 23.89 14.86 15.28
N LEU A 250 23.93 13.62 14.77
CA LEU A 250 23.57 13.28 13.40
C LEU A 250 22.08 13.55 13.11
N LEU A 251 21.17 13.35 14.06
CA LEU A 251 19.77 13.76 13.92
C LEU A 251 19.65 15.29 13.76
N ALA A 252 20.38 16.04 14.59
CA ALA A 252 20.38 17.51 14.60
C ALA A 252 20.96 18.10 13.30
N VAL A 253 22.14 17.65 12.85
CA VAL A 253 22.74 18.15 11.61
C VAL A 253 21.99 17.66 10.37
N ALA A 254 21.40 16.46 10.39
CA ALA A 254 20.58 15.98 9.27
C ALA A 254 19.30 16.80 9.09
N ASP A 255 18.66 17.24 10.19
CA ASP A 255 17.53 18.17 10.11
C ASP A 255 17.99 19.54 9.58
N ARG A 256 19.05 20.11 10.17
CA ARG A 256 19.62 21.42 9.78
C ARG A 256 20.03 21.50 8.31
N TYR A 257 20.63 20.45 7.75
CA TYR A 257 21.05 20.37 6.34
C TYR A 257 20.05 19.63 5.43
N GLN A 258 18.85 19.32 5.93
CA GLN A 258 17.74 18.67 5.19
C GLN A 258 18.12 17.32 4.55
N LEU A 259 19.00 16.56 5.22
CA LEU A 259 19.45 15.22 4.83
C LEU A 259 18.46 14.15 5.32
N GLN A 260 17.23 14.15 4.79
CA GLN A 260 16.13 13.30 5.30
C GLN A 260 16.53 11.83 5.54
N GLY A 261 17.26 11.19 4.60
CA GLY A 261 17.67 9.79 4.77
C GLY A 261 18.64 9.53 5.93
N LEU A 262 19.47 10.52 6.32
CA LEU A 262 20.31 10.44 7.52
C LEU A 262 19.47 10.66 8.79
N LYS A 263 18.51 11.59 8.71
CA LYS A 263 17.54 11.85 9.78
C LYS A 263 16.69 10.60 10.08
N ASP A 264 16.22 9.91 9.04
CA ASP A 264 15.47 8.66 9.15
C ASP A 264 16.31 7.53 9.77
N MET A 265 17.59 7.42 9.40
CA MET A 265 18.51 6.44 9.98
C MET A 265 18.78 6.72 11.47
N ALA A 266 18.94 8.01 11.85
CA ALA A 266 19.12 8.42 13.23
C ALA A 266 17.84 8.21 14.08
N ASP A 267 16.67 8.61 13.58
CA ASP A 267 15.35 8.35 14.19
C ASP A 267 15.16 6.85 14.46
N GLN A 268 15.36 6.02 13.43
CA GLN A 268 15.21 4.57 13.56
C GLN A 268 16.19 3.98 14.60
N HIS A 269 17.46 4.39 14.57
CA HIS A 269 18.44 3.90 15.53
C HIS A 269 18.05 4.27 16.97
N LEU A 270 17.78 5.56 17.22
CA LEU A 270 17.41 6.11 18.54
C LEU A 270 16.14 5.48 19.10
N ARG A 271 15.16 5.11 18.25
CA ARG A 271 13.95 4.37 18.65
C ARG A 271 14.28 2.95 19.10
N THR A 272 15.15 2.25 18.36
CA THR A 272 15.58 0.88 18.72
C THR A 272 16.50 0.83 19.94
N SER A 273 17.06 1.96 20.38
CA SER A 273 17.96 2.08 21.55
C SER A 273 17.37 2.88 22.72
N LEU A 274 16.04 3.08 22.76
CA LEU A 274 15.37 3.72 23.90
C LEU A 274 15.57 2.93 25.21
N VAL A 275 16.13 3.58 26.22
CA VAL A 275 16.28 3.10 27.61
C VAL A 275 15.90 4.22 28.58
N ALA A 276 15.58 3.88 29.83
CA ALA A 276 15.06 4.86 30.81
C ALA A 276 15.94 6.12 30.93
N ASP A 277 17.25 5.93 31.09
CA ASP A 277 18.23 7.01 31.29
C ASP A 277 18.35 7.99 30.11
N THR A 278 18.05 7.54 28.89
CA THR A 278 18.17 8.34 27.66
C THR A 278 16.83 8.87 27.15
N ALA A 279 15.71 8.23 27.51
CA ALA A 279 14.40 8.48 26.90
C ALA A 279 13.97 9.95 26.98
N SER A 280 14.11 10.61 28.14
CA SER A 280 13.76 12.03 28.30
C SER A 280 14.62 12.95 27.43
N ARG A 281 15.93 12.66 27.28
CA ARG A 281 16.84 13.43 26.41
C ARG A 281 16.52 13.20 24.93
N ASN A 282 16.27 11.94 24.55
CA ASN A 282 15.92 11.58 23.17
C ASN A 282 14.58 12.22 22.76
N LEU A 283 13.59 12.30 23.67
CA LEU A 283 12.34 13.02 23.43
C LEU A 283 12.57 14.52 23.18
N VAL A 284 13.42 15.18 23.97
CA VAL A 284 13.76 16.60 23.77
C VAL A 284 14.37 16.85 22.40
N TYR A 285 15.35 16.04 21.99
CA TYR A 285 15.96 16.14 20.66
C TYR A 285 14.94 15.85 19.54
N ALA A 286 14.01 14.91 19.76
CA ALA A 286 12.98 14.58 18.78
C ALA A 286 11.91 15.68 18.61
N ASP A 287 11.58 16.42 19.66
CA ASP A 287 10.72 17.60 19.59
C ASP A 287 11.45 18.76 18.90
N MET A 288 12.68 19.08 19.34
CA MET A 288 13.53 20.15 18.80
C MET A 288 13.85 19.99 17.31
N HIS A 289 14.13 18.77 16.85
CA HIS A 289 14.48 18.46 15.46
C HIS A 289 13.32 17.82 14.68
N ASN A 290 12.07 17.98 15.13
CA ASN A 290 10.87 17.53 14.41
C ASN A 290 10.97 16.07 13.90
N ALA A 291 11.43 15.15 14.76
CA ALA A 291 11.53 13.72 14.51
C ALA A 291 10.29 13.03 15.11
N THR A 292 9.17 13.11 14.36
CA THR A 292 7.82 12.83 14.87
C THR A 292 7.63 11.41 15.39
N GLU A 293 8.33 10.43 14.80
CA GLU A 293 8.22 9.03 15.19
C GLU A 293 9.06 8.70 16.42
N LEU A 294 10.32 9.14 16.51
CA LEU A 294 11.10 9.05 17.76
C LEU A 294 10.40 9.77 18.91
N ARG A 295 9.81 10.95 18.67
CA ARG A 295 9.04 11.71 19.67
C ARG A 295 7.88 10.88 20.24
N LYS A 296 7.09 10.27 19.36
CA LYS A 296 5.93 9.44 19.70
C LYS A 296 6.31 8.15 20.42
N ASP A 297 7.35 7.46 19.94
CA ASP A 297 7.82 6.21 20.55
C ASP A 297 8.51 6.48 21.90
N ALA A 298 9.21 7.62 22.05
CA ALA A 298 9.77 8.06 23.33
C ALA A 298 8.69 8.43 24.35
N ILE A 299 7.64 9.19 23.98
CA ILE A 299 6.49 9.44 24.88
C ILE A 299 5.85 8.11 25.32
N SER A 300 5.63 7.19 24.38
CA SER A 300 5.04 5.87 24.65
C SER A 300 5.92 5.02 25.59
N PHE A 301 7.23 5.03 25.36
CA PHE A 301 8.22 4.35 26.21
C PHE A 301 8.26 4.96 27.62
N ILE A 302 8.28 6.29 27.73
CA ILE A 302 8.29 7.02 29.00
C ILE A 302 7.02 6.72 29.80
N ALA A 303 5.85 6.77 29.16
CA ALA A 303 4.57 6.43 29.81
C ALA A 303 4.56 4.99 30.36
N ALA A 304 5.05 4.02 29.58
CA ALA A 304 5.12 2.62 29.99
C ALA A 304 6.16 2.35 31.10
N ASN A 305 7.25 3.12 31.16
CA ASN A 305 8.37 2.93 32.10
C ASN A 305 8.49 4.03 33.16
N MET A 306 7.40 4.78 33.39
CA MET A 306 7.35 6.03 34.15
C MET A 306 8.00 5.96 35.54
N SER A 307 7.84 4.83 36.25
CA SER A 307 8.45 4.60 37.58
C SER A 307 9.99 4.56 37.57
N SER A 308 10.60 4.17 36.46
CA SER A 308 12.06 4.23 36.26
C SER A 308 12.51 5.58 35.73
N VAL A 309 11.76 6.17 34.78
CA VAL A 309 12.13 7.43 34.12
C VAL A 309 12.08 8.62 35.10
N ILE A 310 11.10 8.70 36.01
CA ILE A 310 11.03 9.78 37.01
C ILE A 310 12.27 9.84 37.90
N ALA A 311 12.94 8.71 38.14
CA ALA A 311 14.16 8.65 38.95
C ALA A 311 15.43 9.09 38.20
N THR A 312 15.33 9.40 36.90
CA THR A 312 16.47 9.81 36.06
C THR A 312 16.69 11.32 36.12
N GLU A 313 17.94 11.73 36.09
CA GLU A 313 18.32 13.16 35.98
C GLU A 313 17.81 13.79 34.67
N GLY A 314 17.68 12.99 33.59
CA GLY A 314 17.05 13.44 32.34
C GLY A 314 15.58 13.83 32.48
N TRP A 315 14.84 13.27 33.44
CA TRP A 315 13.47 13.68 33.75
C TRP A 315 13.42 14.99 34.54
N ASN A 316 14.29 15.19 35.53
CA ASN A 316 14.40 16.45 36.27
C ASN A 316 14.61 17.62 35.29
N GLN A 317 15.58 17.47 34.38
CA GLN A 317 15.91 18.52 33.40
C GLN A 317 14.81 18.75 32.36
N LEU A 318 14.00 17.73 32.01
CA LEU A 318 12.80 17.91 31.18
C LEU A 318 11.78 18.81 31.88
N VAL A 319 11.47 18.53 33.15
CA VAL A 319 10.51 19.28 33.96
C VAL A 319 10.97 20.73 34.18
N GLU A 320 12.25 20.93 34.51
CA GLU A 320 12.80 22.27 34.80
C GLU A 320 12.98 23.15 33.56
N LYS A 321 13.46 22.60 32.43
CA LYS A 321 13.93 23.41 31.29
C LYS A 321 12.96 23.48 30.11
N GLN A 322 12.16 22.45 29.87
CA GLN A 322 11.21 22.39 28.74
C GLN A 322 9.77 22.72 29.18
N GLY A 323 9.49 22.62 30.48
CA GLY A 323 8.25 23.10 31.08
C GLY A 323 7.01 22.27 30.77
N ALA A 324 5.85 22.87 31.05
CA ALA A 324 4.58 22.17 31.12
C ALA A 324 4.08 21.46 29.83
N PRO A 325 4.33 21.90 28.58
CA PRO A 325 3.69 21.29 27.40
C PRO A 325 4.00 19.80 27.21
N LEU A 326 5.29 19.44 27.14
CA LEU A 326 5.74 18.04 26.97
C LEU A 326 5.35 17.18 28.19
N VAL A 327 5.49 17.72 29.40
CA VAL A 327 5.13 17.02 30.64
C VAL A 327 3.61 16.75 30.69
N ASN A 328 2.77 17.71 30.30
CA ASN A 328 1.32 17.53 30.21
C ASN A 328 0.91 16.52 29.12
N GLU A 329 1.60 16.47 27.99
CA GLU A 329 1.34 15.48 26.93
C GLU A 329 1.66 14.06 27.43
N ILE A 330 2.78 13.88 28.13
CA ILE A 330 3.15 12.62 28.78
C ILE A 330 2.13 12.25 29.85
N ILE A 331 1.70 13.18 30.71
CA ILE A 331 0.65 12.93 31.72
C ILE A 331 -0.67 12.54 31.07
N ASN A 332 -1.10 13.21 29.99
CA ASN A 332 -2.31 12.84 29.25
C ASN A 332 -2.22 11.41 28.70
N SER A 333 -1.05 10.97 28.24
CA SER A 333 -0.85 9.58 27.79
C SER A 333 -0.99 8.55 28.92
N LEU A 334 -0.68 8.89 30.17
CA LEU A 334 -0.95 8.05 31.35
C LEU A 334 -2.43 8.01 31.73
N VAL A 335 -3.16 9.11 31.55
CA VAL A 335 -4.56 9.26 32.00
C VAL A 335 -5.53 8.42 31.15
N CYS A 336 -5.19 8.08 29.91
CA CYS A 336 -6.05 7.30 29.02
C CYS A 336 -6.31 5.85 29.46
N ASP A 337 -5.54 5.29 30.41
CA ASP A 337 -5.48 3.84 30.65
C ASP A 337 -6.17 3.36 31.94
N LYS A 338 -7.00 4.19 32.60
CA LYS A 338 -7.85 3.77 33.74
C LYS A 338 -9.25 4.37 33.74
N PRO A 339 -10.32 3.57 33.96
CA PRO A 339 -11.68 4.10 34.13
C PRO A 339 -11.85 4.86 35.46
N THR A 340 -12.76 5.82 35.47
CA THR A 340 -12.98 6.78 36.56
C THR A 340 -13.50 6.16 37.85
N ALA A 341 -12.97 6.61 38.99
CA ALA A 341 -13.62 6.51 40.30
C ALA A 341 -13.82 7.93 40.87
N SER A 342 -15.06 8.31 41.14
CA SER A 342 -15.43 9.62 41.69
C SER A 342 -15.38 9.63 43.22
N THR A 343 -14.74 10.63 43.84
CA THR A 343 -14.84 10.87 45.29
C THR A 343 -15.16 12.32 45.58
N SER A 344 -16.35 12.58 46.12
CA SER A 344 -16.75 13.89 46.64
C SER A 344 -16.13 14.16 48.01
N TYR A 345 -15.57 15.34 48.23
CA TYR A 345 -15.21 15.82 49.57
C TYR A 345 -16.07 17.01 49.98
N THR A 346 -16.68 16.89 51.15
CA THR A 346 -17.53 17.90 51.78
C THR A 346 -16.68 18.98 52.45
N GLY A 347 -17.00 20.26 52.21
CA GLY A 347 -16.27 21.38 52.80
C GLY A 347 -16.52 21.56 54.30
N THR A 348 -15.51 22.09 55.00
CA THR A 348 -15.59 22.58 56.38
C THR A 348 -15.64 24.12 56.41
N VAL A 349 -16.27 24.68 57.43
CA VAL A 349 -16.61 26.12 57.51
C VAL A 349 -15.69 26.87 58.47
N PHE A 350 -15.14 28.00 58.01
CA PHE A 350 -14.68 29.11 58.86
C PHE A 350 -15.01 30.47 58.17
N PRO A 351 -15.05 31.60 58.89
CA PRO A 351 -16.13 32.57 58.67
C PRO A 351 -15.75 33.90 57.97
N SER A 352 -16.78 34.49 57.35
CA SER A 352 -17.01 35.94 57.17
C SER A 352 -15.81 36.88 56.95
N LEU A 353 -15.57 37.23 55.68
CA LEU A 353 -15.37 38.63 55.31
C LEU A 353 -16.55 39.11 54.47
N SER A 354 -17.07 40.30 54.78
CA SER A 354 -18.13 40.95 54.02
C SER A 354 -17.55 41.69 52.81
N TYR A 355 -17.81 41.17 51.61
CA TYR A 355 -17.62 41.89 50.35
C TYR A 355 -18.98 42.05 49.66
N GLU A 356 -19.31 43.28 49.28
CA GLU A 356 -20.51 43.58 48.52
C GLU A 356 -20.33 43.11 47.07
N PHE A 357 -21.22 42.24 46.59
CA PHE A 357 -21.30 41.87 45.18
C PHE A 357 -22.51 42.57 44.53
N PRO A 358 -22.36 43.15 43.32
CA PRO A 358 -23.46 43.78 42.62
C PRO A 358 -24.52 42.75 42.19
N ALA A 359 -25.77 43.23 42.08
CA ALA A 359 -26.96 42.60 41.50
C ALA A 359 -26.88 41.10 41.13
N ARG A 360 -27.61 40.25 41.87
CA ARG A 360 -27.88 38.86 41.47
C ARG A 360 -28.53 38.83 40.08
N ILE A 361 -27.84 38.24 39.10
CA ILE A 361 -28.42 37.90 37.80
C ILE A 361 -29.57 36.90 38.04
N PRO A 362 -30.77 37.11 37.47
CA PRO A 362 -31.89 36.16 37.55
C PRO A 362 -31.50 34.76 37.06
N ILE A 363 -32.05 33.71 37.68
CA ILE A 363 -31.67 32.32 37.38
C ILE A 363 -32.00 31.93 35.93
N ASP A 364 -33.11 32.45 35.40
CA ASP A 364 -33.51 32.35 33.99
C ASP A 364 -32.51 33.03 33.04
N GLN A 365 -31.99 34.21 33.38
CA GLN A 365 -30.92 34.86 32.61
C GLN A 365 -29.61 34.08 32.71
N LEU A 366 -29.26 33.54 33.88
CA LEU A 366 -28.07 32.70 34.04
C LEU A 366 -28.17 31.41 33.21
N ILE A 367 -29.32 30.74 33.21
CA ILE A 367 -29.61 29.58 32.35
C ILE A 367 -29.51 29.97 30.88
N THR A 368 -30.08 31.11 30.47
CA THR A 368 -30.03 31.59 29.08
C THR A 368 -28.59 31.93 28.64
N MET A 369 -27.80 32.54 29.50
CA MET A 369 -26.37 32.79 29.23
C MET A 369 -25.57 31.49 29.15
N LEU A 370 -25.87 30.49 29.99
CA LEU A 370 -25.24 29.16 29.93
C LEU A 370 -25.63 28.37 28.68
N THR A 371 -26.88 28.42 28.24
CA THR A 371 -27.31 27.76 26.99
C THR A 371 -26.72 28.46 25.76
N LEU A 372 -26.70 29.80 25.71
CA LEU A 372 -26.02 30.55 24.65
C LEU A 372 -24.50 30.30 24.62
N PHE A 373 -23.84 30.25 25.78
CA PHE A 373 -22.41 29.95 25.88
C PHE A 373 -22.08 28.52 25.43
N ASN A 374 -22.92 27.54 25.78
CA ASN A 374 -22.74 26.16 25.32
C ASN A 374 -23.10 25.99 23.83
N LEU A 375 -24.10 26.72 23.32
CA LEU A 375 -24.39 26.80 21.88
C LEU A 375 -23.20 27.40 21.11
N LEU A 376 -22.59 28.46 21.64
CA LEU A 376 -21.39 29.07 21.05
C LEU A 376 -20.22 28.07 21.01
N LYS A 377 -19.98 27.29 22.08
CA LYS A 377 -18.98 26.20 22.06
C LYS A 377 -19.28 25.17 20.97
N VAL A 378 -20.54 24.77 20.79
CA VAL A 378 -20.95 23.84 19.74
C VAL A 378 -20.72 24.43 18.34
N VAL A 379 -21.10 25.69 18.11
CA VAL A 379 -20.86 26.39 16.83
C VAL A 379 -19.36 26.52 16.54
N VAL A 380 -18.55 26.86 17.54
CA VAL A 380 -17.08 26.95 17.41
C VAL A 380 -16.47 25.58 17.11
N ALA A 381 -16.92 24.52 17.80
CA ALA A 381 -16.48 23.15 17.54
C ALA A 381 -16.86 22.68 16.11
N ILE A 382 -18.09 22.95 15.67
CA ILE A 382 -18.54 22.69 14.29
C ILE A 382 -17.73 23.51 13.27
N SER A 383 -17.34 24.74 13.60
CA SER A 383 -16.50 25.57 12.73
C SER A 383 -15.09 25.00 12.58
N PHE A 384 -14.43 24.63 13.67
CA PHE A 384 -13.13 23.96 13.62
C PHE A 384 -13.21 22.60 12.89
N TYR A 385 -14.29 21.84 13.13
CA TYR A 385 -14.55 20.58 12.44
C TYR A 385 -14.73 20.77 10.93
N SER A 386 -15.53 21.76 10.53
CA SER A 386 -15.76 22.13 9.14
C SER A 386 -14.48 22.58 8.43
N ILE A 387 -13.63 23.36 9.10
CA ILE A 387 -12.29 23.73 8.60
C ILE A 387 -11.41 22.48 8.43
N HIS A 388 -11.44 21.53 9.35
CA HIS A 388 -10.70 20.26 9.21
C HIS A 388 -11.23 19.40 8.05
N GLN A 389 -12.53 19.19 7.95
CA GLN A 389 -13.15 18.44 6.84
C GLN A 389 -12.93 19.10 5.49
N SER A 390 -12.96 20.44 5.42
CA SER A 390 -12.67 21.21 4.20
C SER A 390 -11.27 20.92 3.67
N LYS A 391 -10.26 20.74 4.55
CA LYS A 391 -8.91 20.34 4.13
C LYS A 391 -8.83 18.94 3.50
N LYS A 392 -9.84 18.06 3.71
CA LYS A 392 -9.95 16.77 3.02
C LYS A 392 -10.53 16.91 1.61
N ILE A 393 -11.20 18.01 1.28
CA ILE A 393 -11.76 18.25 -0.06
C ILE A 393 -10.65 18.85 -0.93
N LYS A 394 -10.19 18.12 -1.97
CA LYS A 394 -9.16 18.66 -2.87
C LYS A 394 -9.75 19.78 -3.73
N ALA A 395 -9.02 20.88 -3.87
CA ALA A 395 -9.47 22.07 -4.58
C ALA A 395 -10.00 21.75 -5.99
N GLY A 396 -11.24 22.18 -6.26
CA GLY A 396 -11.92 21.87 -7.53
C GLY A 396 -12.13 20.38 -7.80
N SER A 397 -12.27 19.53 -6.77
CA SER A 397 -12.75 18.15 -6.91
C SER A 397 -14.28 18.04 -7.00
N VAL A 398 -15.00 19.11 -6.60
CA VAL A 398 -16.46 19.18 -6.65
C VAL A 398 -16.89 20.00 -7.86
N VAL A 399 -17.50 19.36 -8.86
CA VAL A 399 -17.93 19.99 -10.12
C VAL A 399 -19.44 19.89 -10.31
N ALA A 400 -20.06 20.91 -10.92
CA ALA A 400 -21.46 20.85 -11.33
C ALA A 400 -21.66 19.75 -12.39
N TYR A 401 -22.79 19.05 -12.34
CA TYR A 401 -23.15 18.08 -13.37
C TYR A 401 -24.67 17.95 -13.53
N THR A 402 -25.06 17.34 -14.64
CA THR A 402 -26.44 16.96 -14.95
C THR A 402 -26.46 15.46 -15.25
N LEU A 403 -27.56 14.81 -14.91
CA LEU A 403 -27.95 13.49 -15.40
C LEU A 403 -29.27 13.64 -16.17
N PRO A 404 -29.52 12.80 -17.19
CA PRO A 404 -30.85 12.72 -17.77
C PRO A 404 -31.85 12.21 -16.72
N SER A 405 -33.12 12.61 -16.82
CA SER A 405 -34.19 12.11 -15.95
C SER A 405 -34.17 10.57 -15.92
N PRO A 406 -34.27 9.92 -14.75
CA PRO A 406 -34.30 8.46 -14.67
C PRO A 406 -35.34 7.84 -15.62
N PRO A 407 -35.03 6.69 -16.25
CA PRO A 407 -35.96 6.05 -17.16
C PRO A 407 -37.23 5.60 -16.44
N SER A 408 -38.32 5.46 -17.19
CA SER A 408 -39.49 4.72 -16.75
C SER A 408 -39.10 3.27 -16.42
N LEU A 409 -39.78 2.69 -15.43
CA LEU A 409 -39.70 1.26 -15.14
C LEU A 409 -40.87 0.55 -15.82
N ASP A 410 -40.78 0.48 -17.15
CA ASP A 410 -41.75 -0.15 -18.05
C ASP A 410 -41.05 -1.09 -19.06
N GLY A 411 -41.82 -1.85 -19.84
CA GLY A 411 -41.26 -2.83 -20.78
C GLY A 411 -40.33 -3.83 -20.11
N THR A 412 -39.07 -3.93 -20.57
CA THR A 412 -38.02 -4.80 -19.99
C THR A 412 -37.53 -4.34 -18.61
N LEU A 413 -37.89 -3.12 -18.17
CA LEU A 413 -37.61 -2.56 -16.85
C LEU A 413 -38.79 -2.68 -15.86
N SER A 414 -39.88 -3.33 -16.25
CA SER A 414 -41.11 -3.45 -15.44
C SER A 414 -40.83 -4.09 -14.05
N PRO A 415 -41.25 -3.44 -12.94
CA PRO A 415 -41.03 -3.95 -11.59
C PRO A 415 -41.63 -5.33 -11.36
N ASN A 416 -40.80 -6.24 -10.85
CA ASN A 416 -41.15 -7.63 -10.58
C ASN A 416 -40.70 -8.05 -9.17
N ARG A 417 -40.74 -9.35 -8.87
CA ARG A 417 -40.34 -9.93 -7.58
C ARG A 417 -39.23 -10.98 -7.69
N ALA A 418 -38.50 -11.04 -8.81
CA ALA A 418 -37.52 -12.09 -9.03
C ALA A 418 -36.42 -12.15 -7.95
N LEU A 419 -36.09 -11.02 -7.30
CA LEU A 419 -35.09 -10.98 -6.23
C LEU A 419 -35.66 -11.23 -4.82
N THR A 420 -36.97 -11.43 -4.64
CA THR A 420 -37.50 -11.88 -3.32
C THR A 420 -37.34 -13.38 -3.11
N GLU A 421 -37.26 -14.15 -4.19
CA GLU A 421 -37.16 -15.62 -4.18
C GLU A 421 -35.71 -16.12 -4.01
N VAL A 422 -34.81 -15.27 -3.51
CA VAL A 422 -33.41 -15.64 -3.25
C VAL A 422 -33.24 -16.52 -2.02
N GLU A 423 -32.37 -17.52 -2.16
CA GLU A 423 -31.73 -18.28 -1.10
C GLU A 423 -30.46 -17.56 -0.62
N TYR A 424 -30.10 -17.72 0.66
CA TYR A 424 -28.90 -17.11 1.23
C TYR A 424 -27.80 -18.14 1.52
N ILE A 425 -26.58 -17.81 1.10
CA ILE A 425 -25.35 -18.54 1.39
C ILE A 425 -24.53 -17.75 2.41
N LEU A 426 -24.12 -18.43 3.49
CA LEU A 426 -23.29 -17.90 4.58
C LEU A 426 -23.83 -16.63 5.28
N MET A 427 -25.15 -16.53 5.43
CA MET A 427 -25.80 -15.48 6.23
C MET A 427 -25.10 -15.30 7.59
N ASP A 428 -24.77 -14.04 7.89
CA ASP A 428 -24.07 -13.52 9.08
C ASP A 428 -22.68 -14.13 9.39
N GLN A 429 -22.14 -14.96 8.49
CA GLN A 429 -20.78 -15.54 8.59
C GLN A 429 -19.75 -14.78 7.74
N ILE A 430 -20.23 -14.02 6.77
CA ILE A 430 -19.45 -13.16 5.87
C ILE A 430 -20.06 -11.75 5.83
N LYS A 431 -19.31 -10.77 5.34
CA LYS A 431 -19.82 -9.40 5.13
C LYS A 431 -19.19 -8.80 3.87
N GLY A 432 -19.99 -8.11 3.06
CA GLY A 432 -19.55 -7.45 1.84
C GLY A 432 -18.85 -8.34 0.79
N PRO A 433 -19.41 -9.52 0.41
CA PRO A 433 -18.91 -10.34 -0.69
C PRO A 433 -19.19 -9.66 -2.04
N GLU A 434 -18.32 -8.72 -2.40
CA GLU A 434 -18.59 -7.70 -3.43
C GLU A 434 -18.45 -8.23 -4.86
N SER A 435 -17.44 -9.06 -5.08
CA SER A 435 -17.16 -9.68 -6.36
C SER A 435 -17.00 -11.19 -6.18
N LEU A 436 -17.62 -11.96 -7.07
CA LEU A 436 -17.67 -13.41 -7.03
C LEU A 436 -17.02 -14.00 -8.29
N VAL A 437 -16.44 -15.20 -8.16
CA VAL A 437 -16.34 -16.17 -9.26
C VAL A 437 -17.12 -17.40 -8.83
N VAL A 438 -17.96 -17.93 -9.72
CA VAL A 438 -18.76 -19.14 -9.46
C VAL A 438 -18.39 -20.21 -10.48
N ASP A 439 -18.27 -21.45 -10.01
CA ASP A 439 -17.98 -22.64 -10.81
C ASP A 439 -18.64 -23.87 -10.17
N GLY A 440 -19.85 -24.19 -10.65
CA GLY A 440 -20.74 -25.17 -10.02
C GLY A 440 -21.02 -24.82 -8.56
N ASP A 441 -20.89 -25.81 -7.67
CA ASP A 441 -21.04 -25.65 -6.21
C ASP A 441 -19.96 -24.77 -5.55
N THR A 442 -18.97 -24.26 -6.30
CA THR A 442 -17.82 -23.52 -5.76
C THR A 442 -17.94 -22.02 -6.02
N ILE A 443 -17.76 -21.21 -4.98
CA ILE A 443 -17.74 -19.74 -5.07
C ILE A 443 -16.45 -19.21 -4.45
N TYR A 444 -15.78 -18.29 -5.16
CA TYR A 444 -14.61 -17.56 -4.69
C TYR A 444 -14.97 -16.08 -4.53
N THR A 445 -14.69 -15.48 -3.38
CA THR A 445 -15.03 -14.07 -3.10
C THR A 445 -14.07 -13.39 -2.13
N GLY A 446 -14.07 -12.06 -2.13
CA GLY A 446 -13.42 -11.22 -1.12
C GLY A 446 -14.42 -10.59 -0.16
N THR A 447 -14.10 -10.54 1.14
CA THR A 447 -14.96 -9.96 2.19
C THR A 447 -14.53 -8.56 2.62
N HIS A 448 -15.44 -7.85 3.31
CA HIS A 448 -15.20 -6.50 3.83
C HIS A 448 -14.10 -6.47 4.90
N ASP A 449 -13.92 -7.57 5.64
CA ASP A 449 -12.86 -7.71 6.65
C ASP A 449 -11.51 -8.17 6.06
N GLY A 450 -11.35 -8.21 4.73
CA GLY A 450 -10.05 -8.45 4.07
C GLY A 450 -9.70 -9.92 3.82
N ARG A 451 -10.68 -10.83 3.87
CA ARG A 451 -10.48 -12.25 3.56
C ARG A 451 -10.74 -12.53 2.09
N LEU A 452 -10.10 -13.57 1.58
CA LEU A 452 -10.49 -14.28 0.36
C LEU A 452 -10.96 -15.68 0.77
N LEU A 453 -12.15 -16.05 0.32
CA LEU A 453 -12.82 -17.31 0.69
C LEU A 453 -13.01 -18.19 -0.54
N LYS A 454 -12.70 -19.48 -0.40
CA LYS A 454 -13.26 -20.55 -1.25
C LYS A 454 -14.41 -21.19 -0.48
N ILE A 455 -15.59 -21.16 -1.08
CA ILE A 455 -16.85 -21.67 -0.55
C ILE A 455 -17.25 -22.86 -1.42
N VAL A 456 -17.52 -24.02 -0.86
CA VAL A 456 -18.04 -25.20 -1.57
C VAL A 456 -19.33 -25.67 -0.92
N LYS A 457 -20.38 -25.90 -1.72
CA LYS A 457 -21.69 -26.38 -1.25
C LYS A 457 -22.23 -25.54 -0.07
N GLY A 458 -22.08 -24.22 -0.18
CA GLY A 458 -22.54 -23.24 0.80
C GLY A 458 -21.70 -23.13 2.08
N LYS A 459 -20.55 -23.81 2.20
CA LYS A 459 -19.65 -23.78 3.37
C LYS A 459 -18.27 -23.26 2.99
N VAL A 460 -17.60 -22.51 3.87
CA VAL A 460 -16.21 -22.11 3.67
C VAL A 460 -15.31 -23.36 3.73
N GLU A 461 -14.62 -23.66 2.63
CA GLU A 461 -13.60 -24.73 2.55
C GLU A 461 -12.22 -24.17 2.92
N LYS A 462 -11.88 -22.99 2.41
CA LYS A 462 -10.58 -22.33 2.63
C LYS A 462 -10.77 -20.83 2.83
N GLU A 463 -9.98 -20.29 3.75
CA GLU A 463 -9.82 -18.86 3.98
C GLU A 463 -8.34 -18.48 3.80
N MET A 464 -8.08 -17.35 3.17
CA MET A 464 -6.76 -16.71 3.15
C MET A 464 -6.91 -15.19 3.29
N ARG A 465 -5.80 -14.50 3.58
CA ARG A 465 -5.71 -13.04 3.64
C ARG A 465 -4.49 -12.57 2.87
N LEU A 466 -4.61 -11.42 2.19
CA LEU A 466 -3.48 -10.77 1.53
C LEU A 466 -2.61 -9.99 2.55
N ALA A 467 -3.25 -9.42 3.56
CA ALA A 467 -2.60 -8.83 4.72
C ALA A 467 -2.05 -9.89 5.70
N LYS A 468 -0.96 -9.54 6.40
CA LYS A 468 -0.41 -10.33 7.51
C LYS A 468 -1.22 -10.12 8.79
N ALA A 469 -1.57 -11.23 9.45
CA ALA A 469 -2.04 -11.35 10.85
C ALA A 469 -2.40 -10.05 11.61
N VAL A 470 -3.55 -9.44 11.26
CA VAL A 470 -4.17 -8.36 12.03
C VAL A 470 -5.20 -8.96 13.00
N LYS A 471 -5.22 -8.53 14.27
CA LYS A 471 -6.16 -9.07 15.28
C LYS A 471 -7.60 -8.56 15.14
N GLN A 472 -7.82 -7.47 14.41
CA GLN A 472 -9.11 -6.78 14.27
C GLN A 472 -9.23 -6.23 12.85
N CYS A 473 -10.36 -6.52 12.19
CA CYS A 473 -10.68 -6.14 10.82
C CYS A 473 -12.21 -5.96 10.67
N GLY A 474 -12.65 -5.30 9.60
CA GLY A 474 -14.08 -5.16 9.26
C GLY A 474 -14.70 -3.78 9.53
N GLY A 475 -13.87 -2.75 9.70
CA GLY A 475 -14.25 -1.33 9.64
C GLY A 475 -13.31 -0.54 8.72
N TYR A 476 -13.79 0.60 8.20
CA TYR A 476 -13.10 1.40 7.18
C TYR A 476 -11.68 1.88 7.56
N GLU A 477 -11.38 2.09 8.84
CA GLU A 477 -10.04 2.50 9.29
C GLU A 477 -9.06 1.30 9.48
N ASP A 478 -9.56 0.06 9.40
CA ASP A 478 -8.76 -1.17 9.40
C ASP A 478 -8.52 -1.75 8.00
N GLU A 479 -9.36 -1.41 7.00
CA GLU A 479 -9.15 -1.83 5.61
C GLU A 479 -7.71 -1.55 5.08
N PRO A 480 -7.04 -0.41 5.39
CA PRO A 480 -5.65 -0.18 4.99
C PRO A 480 -4.63 -1.19 5.55
N LYS A 481 -4.97 -1.86 6.66
CA LYS A 481 -4.13 -2.88 7.32
C LYS A 481 -4.53 -4.29 6.90
N CYS A 482 -5.84 -4.53 6.77
CA CYS A 482 -6.43 -5.85 6.54
C CYS A 482 -6.57 -6.21 5.06
N GLY A 483 -6.51 -5.21 4.17
CA GLY A 483 -6.96 -5.32 2.79
C GLY A 483 -8.48 -5.15 2.67
N ARG A 484 -8.92 -4.79 1.47
CA ARG A 484 -10.32 -4.85 1.05
C ARG A 484 -10.36 -5.30 -0.42
N PRO A 485 -10.50 -6.61 -0.70
CA PRO A 485 -10.65 -7.10 -2.06
C PRO A 485 -12.01 -6.72 -2.64
N LEU A 486 -12.02 -5.84 -3.65
CA LEU A 486 -13.23 -5.37 -4.33
C LEU A 486 -13.51 -6.16 -5.61
N GLY A 487 -12.46 -6.62 -6.32
CA GLY A 487 -12.58 -7.34 -7.57
C GLY A 487 -11.86 -8.70 -7.55
N ILE A 488 -12.52 -9.74 -8.06
CA ILE A 488 -11.88 -11.05 -8.32
C ILE A 488 -12.23 -11.55 -9.73
N ARG A 489 -11.25 -12.07 -10.46
CA ARG A 489 -11.42 -12.65 -11.82
C ARG A 489 -10.57 -13.92 -11.94
N ARG A 490 -11.18 -15.06 -12.25
CA ARG A 490 -10.42 -16.29 -12.56
C ARG A 490 -9.70 -16.10 -13.89
N ILE A 491 -8.43 -16.50 -13.94
CA ILE A 491 -7.63 -16.58 -15.15
C ILE A 491 -7.86 -17.93 -15.84
N GLU A 492 -7.60 -19.01 -15.11
CA GLU A 492 -7.51 -20.40 -15.57
C GLU A 492 -7.52 -21.30 -14.33
N GLY A 493 -7.98 -22.56 -14.44
CA GLY A 493 -7.96 -23.52 -13.34
C GLY A 493 -8.46 -22.97 -12.00
N ASP A 494 -7.63 -23.08 -10.96
CA ASP A 494 -7.87 -22.57 -9.60
C ASP A 494 -7.13 -21.24 -9.33
N GLU A 495 -6.92 -20.44 -10.40
CA GLU A 495 -6.05 -19.27 -10.39
C GLU A 495 -6.79 -17.96 -10.76
N PHE A 496 -6.45 -16.87 -10.09
CA PHE A 496 -7.27 -15.65 -9.98
C PHE A 496 -6.43 -14.36 -9.86
N ILE A 497 -6.87 -13.30 -10.54
CA ILE A 497 -6.49 -11.93 -10.21
C ILE A 497 -7.44 -11.41 -9.12
N VAL A 498 -6.87 -10.74 -8.13
CA VAL A 498 -7.60 -10.05 -7.05
C VAL A 498 -7.17 -8.59 -7.02
N ALA A 499 -8.12 -7.66 -7.13
CA ALA A 499 -7.91 -6.24 -6.96
C ALA A 499 -8.33 -5.81 -5.53
N ASP A 500 -7.35 -5.40 -4.73
CA ASP A 500 -7.52 -4.89 -3.38
C ASP A 500 -7.40 -3.37 -3.34
N ALA A 501 -8.33 -2.72 -2.64
CA ALA A 501 -8.46 -1.25 -2.59
C ALA A 501 -7.29 -0.52 -1.91
N TYR A 502 -6.45 -1.23 -1.15
CA TYR A 502 -5.33 -0.66 -0.41
C TYR A 502 -4.01 -1.39 -0.68
N LEU A 503 -4.07 -2.71 -0.89
CA LEU A 503 -2.89 -3.54 -1.09
C LEU A 503 -2.47 -3.67 -2.56
N GLY A 504 -3.32 -3.24 -3.51
CA GLY A 504 -3.05 -3.30 -4.95
C GLY A 504 -3.60 -4.55 -5.63
N VAL A 505 -3.07 -4.90 -6.81
CA VAL A 505 -3.54 -6.06 -7.59
C VAL A 505 -2.61 -7.25 -7.40
N PHE A 506 -3.19 -8.38 -6.99
CA PHE A 506 -2.50 -9.64 -6.70
C PHE A 506 -2.82 -10.68 -7.77
N ARG A 507 -1.80 -11.49 -8.08
CA ARG A 507 -1.87 -12.59 -9.04
C ARG A 507 -1.77 -13.93 -8.32
N LEU A 508 -2.79 -14.75 -8.49
CA LEU A 508 -2.67 -16.19 -8.66
C LEU A 508 -2.70 -16.40 -10.21
N ILE A 509 -1.90 -17.33 -10.75
CA ILE A 509 -1.33 -17.44 -12.14
C ILE A 509 -2.44 -17.64 -13.26
N SER A 510 -2.30 -17.82 -14.58
CA SER A 510 -1.25 -18.07 -15.59
C SER A 510 -1.02 -16.95 -16.62
N LYS A 511 -2.08 -16.22 -17.02
CA LYS A 511 -2.07 -15.16 -18.06
C LYS A 511 -1.18 -13.98 -17.69
N ASP A 512 -0.59 -13.38 -18.71
CA ASP A 512 0.38 -12.28 -18.59
C ASP A 512 -0.26 -10.89 -18.48
N GLU A 513 -1.54 -10.74 -18.81
CA GLU A 513 -2.18 -9.43 -18.97
C GLU A 513 -3.56 -9.35 -18.30
N PHE A 514 -3.91 -8.17 -17.79
CA PHE A 514 -5.27 -7.88 -17.33
C PHE A 514 -5.68 -6.42 -17.49
N LEU A 515 -6.99 -6.17 -17.41
CA LEU A 515 -7.57 -4.84 -17.23
C LEU A 515 -8.08 -4.68 -15.80
N VAL A 516 -7.77 -3.54 -15.18
CA VAL A 516 -8.32 -3.15 -13.87
C VAL A 516 -8.85 -1.72 -13.95
N SER A 517 -10.00 -1.48 -13.34
CA SER A 517 -10.58 -0.17 -13.14
C SER A 517 -10.07 0.44 -11.82
N ASP A 518 -9.80 1.74 -11.86
CA ASP A 518 -9.48 2.56 -10.69
C ASP A 518 -10.50 3.69 -10.63
N SER A 519 -11.29 3.73 -9.56
CA SER A 519 -12.44 4.64 -9.41
C SER A 519 -12.02 6.09 -9.18
N SER A 520 -10.85 6.35 -8.59
CA SER A 520 -10.39 7.70 -8.26
C SER A 520 -8.88 7.79 -8.07
N THR A 521 -8.24 8.62 -8.88
CA THR A 521 -6.85 9.07 -8.63
C THR A 521 -6.73 10.11 -7.50
N ILE A 522 -7.84 10.44 -6.82
CA ILE A 522 -7.91 11.49 -5.79
C ILE A 522 -8.21 10.94 -4.39
N TYR A 523 -9.15 10.01 -4.24
CA TYR A 523 -9.69 9.54 -2.95
C TYR A 523 -9.62 8.01 -2.81
N GLY A 524 -9.13 7.52 -1.67
CA GLY A 524 -9.13 6.08 -1.34
C GLY A 524 -10.51 5.56 -0.91
N ARG A 525 -10.65 4.24 -0.77
CA ARG A 525 -11.95 3.56 -0.54
C ARG A 525 -12.72 4.02 0.70
N LYS A 526 -12.03 4.48 1.75
CA LYS A 526 -12.67 5.08 2.95
C LYS A 526 -13.26 6.48 2.73
N ASP A 527 -12.81 7.19 1.69
CA ASP A 527 -13.25 8.55 1.32
C ASP A 527 -14.15 8.53 0.07
N PHE A 528 -14.67 7.36 -0.35
CA PHE A 528 -15.41 7.17 -1.61
C PHE A 528 -16.58 8.15 -1.83
N MET A 529 -17.26 8.58 -0.75
CA MET A 529 -18.32 9.58 -0.81
C MET A 529 -17.83 10.96 -1.32
N ARG A 530 -16.54 11.28 -1.17
CA ARG A 530 -15.91 12.51 -1.69
C ARG A 530 -15.66 12.43 -3.21
N GLU A 531 -15.42 11.24 -3.77
CA GLU A 531 -15.45 11.06 -5.24
C GLU A 531 -16.88 11.12 -5.76
N ILE A 532 -17.84 10.45 -5.10
CA ILE A 532 -19.25 10.44 -5.51
C ILE A 532 -19.83 11.86 -5.53
N LEU A 533 -19.73 12.57 -4.41
CA LEU A 533 -20.21 13.95 -4.27
C LEU A 533 -19.28 14.98 -4.93
N GLY A 534 -18.06 14.60 -5.34
CA GLY A 534 -17.17 15.44 -6.14
C GLY A 534 -17.52 15.42 -7.63
N SER A 535 -17.70 14.21 -8.16
CA SER A 535 -18.17 13.91 -9.52
C SER A 535 -17.23 14.38 -10.65
N LYS A 536 -15.96 14.71 -10.36
CA LYS A 536 -15.00 15.29 -11.31
C LYS A 536 -14.64 14.40 -12.50
N GLY A 537 -14.68 13.08 -12.35
CA GLY A 537 -14.19 12.15 -13.38
C GLY A 537 -12.70 11.93 -13.23
N THR A 538 -12.28 11.27 -12.14
CA THR A 538 -10.86 11.06 -11.83
C THR A 538 -10.41 9.61 -12.00
N GLY A 539 -11.34 8.72 -12.36
CA GLY A 539 -11.10 7.31 -12.58
C GLY A 539 -10.51 6.99 -13.96
N ARG A 540 -10.08 5.74 -14.11
CA ARG A 540 -9.34 5.22 -15.28
C ARG A 540 -9.50 3.70 -15.42
N VAL A 541 -9.14 3.17 -16.59
CA VAL A 541 -8.85 1.73 -16.76
C VAL A 541 -7.38 1.57 -17.15
N ILE A 542 -6.72 0.69 -16.42
CA ILE A 542 -5.30 0.35 -16.56
C ILE A 542 -5.21 -1.04 -17.18
N HIS A 543 -4.43 -1.17 -18.25
CA HIS A 543 -3.92 -2.43 -18.77
C HIS A 543 -2.56 -2.69 -18.16
N HIS A 544 -2.37 -3.88 -17.58
CA HIS A 544 -1.13 -4.25 -16.90
C HIS A 544 -0.56 -5.53 -17.49
N ARG A 545 0.74 -5.51 -17.82
CA ARG A 545 1.52 -6.69 -18.21
C ARG A 545 2.38 -7.15 -17.04
N ILE A 546 2.14 -8.38 -16.60
CA ILE A 546 2.72 -8.97 -15.39
C ILE A 546 4.20 -9.31 -15.59
N SER A 547 4.59 -9.86 -16.74
CA SER A 547 5.98 -10.25 -17.05
C SER A 547 6.96 -9.09 -17.05
N THR A 548 6.51 -7.89 -17.45
CA THR A 548 7.33 -6.67 -17.50
C THR A 548 7.06 -5.70 -16.36
N GLY A 549 5.92 -5.83 -15.66
CA GLY A 549 5.39 -4.85 -14.71
C GLY A 549 4.80 -3.59 -15.38
N GLU A 550 4.75 -3.55 -16.71
CA GLU A 550 4.31 -2.40 -17.50
C GLU A 550 2.81 -2.11 -17.26
N SER A 551 2.47 -0.82 -17.12
CA SER A 551 1.12 -0.38 -16.75
C SER A 551 0.67 0.80 -17.63
N ASN A 552 -0.20 0.53 -18.60
CA ASN A 552 -0.68 1.50 -19.57
C ASN A 552 -2.11 1.94 -19.25
N ILE A 553 -2.36 3.26 -19.23
CA ILE A 553 -3.71 3.81 -19.03
C ILE A 553 -4.42 3.85 -20.39
N LEU A 554 -5.43 2.99 -20.58
CA LEU A 554 -6.18 2.93 -21.84
C LEU A 554 -7.23 4.04 -21.94
N ILE A 555 -7.86 4.38 -20.81
CA ILE A 555 -8.85 5.45 -20.70
C ILE A 555 -8.76 6.11 -19.32
N LYS A 556 -8.98 7.43 -19.28
CA LYS A 556 -8.95 8.28 -18.09
C LYS A 556 -10.10 9.29 -18.15
N GLY A 557 -10.44 9.90 -17.02
CA GLY A 557 -11.53 10.88 -16.94
C GLY A 557 -12.87 10.27 -16.55
N LEU A 558 -12.88 9.00 -16.13
CA LEU A 558 -14.11 8.25 -15.84
C LEU A 558 -14.72 8.68 -14.50
N HIS A 559 -16.02 8.87 -14.48
CA HIS A 559 -16.81 9.28 -13.32
C HIS A 559 -17.14 8.07 -12.44
N PHE A 560 -16.26 7.82 -11.47
CA PHE A 560 -16.29 6.65 -10.58
C PHE A 560 -16.30 5.35 -11.41
N ALA A 561 -15.16 5.05 -12.05
CA ALA A 561 -14.98 3.82 -12.81
C ALA A 561 -15.17 2.61 -11.90
N ASN A 562 -16.12 1.73 -12.24
CA ASN A 562 -16.45 0.57 -11.41
C ASN A 562 -16.24 -0.74 -12.18
N GLY A 563 -17.29 -1.48 -12.56
CA GLY A 563 -17.14 -2.73 -13.31
C GLY A 563 -16.40 -2.58 -14.64
N VAL A 564 -15.46 -3.47 -14.91
CA VAL A 564 -14.81 -3.62 -16.23
C VAL A 564 -14.93 -5.07 -16.73
N GLN A 565 -15.23 -5.23 -18.02
CA GLN A 565 -15.46 -6.52 -18.68
C GLN A 565 -15.06 -6.45 -20.16
N ILE A 566 -14.14 -7.32 -20.60
CA ILE A 566 -13.79 -7.50 -22.02
C ILE A 566 -14.96 -8.19 -22.73
N LEU A 567 -15.31 -7.74 -23.95
CA LEU A 567 -16.39 -8.33 -24.74
C LEU A 567 -15.91 -9.61 -25.47
N PRO A 568 -16.83 -10.51 -25.89
CA PRO A 568 -16.46 -11.73 -26.61
C PRO A 568 -15.67 -11.50 -27.89
N ASP A 569 -15.78 -10.31 -28.51
CA ASP A 569 -15.02 -9.90 -29.69
C ASP A 569 -13.51 -9.78 -29.45
N ARG A 570 -13.07 -9.59 -28.19
CA ARG A 570 -11.71 -9.24 -27.76
C ARG A 570 -11.11 -7.97 -28.39
N GLN A 571 -11.85 -7.27 -29.24
CA GLN A 571 -11.49 -5.97 -29.82
C GLN A 571 -11.87 -4.81 -28.89
N SER A 572 -12.75 -5.03 -27.92
CA SER A 572 -13.23 -3.99 -27.01
C SER A 572 -13.54 -4.49 -25.60
N PHE A 573 -13.59 -3.54 -24.65
CA PHE A 573 -14.12 -3.75 -23.32
C PHE A 573 -15.19 -2.71 -22.98
N VAL A 574 -16.03 -3.02 -22.00
CA VAL A 574 -16.99 -2.10 -21.42
C VAL A 574 -16.61 -1.75 -19.97
N VAL A 575 -16.90 -0.52 -19.56
CA VAL A 575 -16.65 -0.01 -18.20
C VAL A 575 -17.83 0.81 -17.67
N SER A 576 -18.22 0.55 -16.43
CA SER A 576 -19.26 1.31 -15.70
C SER A 576 -18.72 2.66 -15.24
N GLU A 577 -19.46 3.74 -15.54
CA GLU A 577 -19.31 5.04 -14.87
C GLU A 577 -20.45 5.19 -13.86
N CYS A 578 -20.18 4.78 -12.61
CA CYS A 578 -21.19 4.66 -11.56
C CYS A 578 -21.97 5.96 -11.35
N THR A 579 -21.28 7.10 -11.20
CA THR A 579 -21.93 8.40 -10.96
C THR A 579 -22.47 9.08 -12.21
N ARG A 580 -22.36 8.42 -13.37
CA ARG A 580 -23.00 8.83 -14.62
C ARG A 580 -24.21 7.97 -15.00
N ALA A 581 -24.52 6.94 -14.22
CA ALA A 581 -25.58 5.97 -14.53
C ALA A 581 -25.45 5.39 -15.95
N ARG A 582 -24.22 5.09 -16.40
CA ARG A 582 -23.95 4.70 -17.79
C ARG A 582 -22.77 3.73 -17.93
N ILE A 583 -22.66 3.13 -19.10
CA ILE A 583 -21.56 2.23 -19.48
C ILE A 583 -20.90 2.77 -20.75
N MET A 584 -19.57 2.78 -20.78
CA MET A 584 -18.76 3.17 -21.92
C MET A 584 -18.11 1.94 -22.57
N ARG A 585 -17.96 1.92 -23.89
CA ARG A 585 -17.18 0.93 -24.65
C ARG A 585 -15.88 1.57 -25.12
N HIS A 586 -14.76 0.90 -24.91
CA HIS A 586 -13.45 1.32 -25.40
C HIS A 586 -12.85 0.21 -26.28
N TYR A 587 -12.31 0.60 -27.43
CA TYR A 587 -11.76 -0.32 -28.42
C TYR A 587 -10.25 -0.47 -28.24
N ILE A 588 -9.80 -1.68 -27.93
CA ILE A 588 -8.40 -2.04 -27.74
C ILE A 588 -7.77 -2.65 -29.00
N ASP A 589 -8.57 -3.03 -29.99
CA ASP A 589 -8.11 -3.51 -31.29
C ASP A 589 -9.10 -3.23 -32.44
N GLY A 590 -8.71 -3.59 -33.66
CA GLY A 590 -9.52 -3.39 -34.86
C GLY A 590 -9.60 -1.93 -35.36
N PRO A 591 -10.46 -1.62 -36.35
CA PRO A 591 -10.49 -0.30 -37.00
C PRO A 591 -10.86 0.88 -36.09
N LYS A 592 -11.47 0.63 -34.93
CA LYS A 592 -11.83 1.63 -33.91
C LYS A 592 -10.80 1.77 -32.77
N LYS A 593 -9.65 1.07 -32.83
CA LYS A 593 -8.64 1.03 -31.75
C LYS A 593 -8.30 2.43 -31.20
N GLY A 594 -8.36 2.57 -29.87
CA GLY A 594 -8.14 3.83 -29.14
C GLY A 594 -9.38 4.72 -28.98
N THR A 595 -10.44 4.51 -29.78
CA THR A 595 -11.70 5.27 -29.60
C THR A 595 -12.51 4.77 -28.41
N THR A 596 -13.31 5.67 -27.85
CA THR A 596 -14.31 5.37 -26.82
C THR A 596 -15.66 5.87 -27.28
N GLU A 597 -16.70 5.07 -27.09
CA GLU A 597 -18.09 5.45 -27.32
C GLU A 597 -18.97 5.10 -26.12
N THR A 598 -20.09 5.80 -26.00
CA THR A 598 -21.18 5.42 -25.09
C THR A 598 -21.73 4.05 -25.50
N PHE A 599 -21.89 3.14 -24.53
CA PHE A 599 -22.50 1.82 -24.75
C PHE A 599 -23.96 1.78 -24.30
N ILE A 600 -24.25 2.32 -23.11
CA ILE A 600 -25.61 2.54 -22.59
C ILE A 600 -25.62 3.83 -21.76
N GLU A 601 -26.51 4.78 -22.06
CA GLU A 601 -26.79 5.94 -21.19
C GLU A 601 -27.97 5.68 -20.24
N ASN A 602 -28.07 6.49 -19.18
CA ASN A 602 -29.27 6.68 -18.38
C ASN A 602 -29.89 5.39 -17.82
N LEU A 603 -29.07 4.52 -17.24
CA LEU A 603 -29.51 3.31 -16.56
C LEU A 603 -30.51 3.61 -15.42
N PRO A 604 -31.41 2.66 -15.09
CA PRO A 604 -32.35 2.74 -13.96
C PRO A 604 -31.65 2.59 -12.58
N GLY A 605 -30.34 2.79 -12.52
CA GLY A 605 -29.53 2.63 -11.32
C GLY A 605 -28.08 3.05 -11.54
N LEU A 606 -27.29 3.08 -10.47
CA LEU A 606 -25.87 3.40 -10.51
C LEU A 606 -25.04 2.12 -10.76
N PRO A 607 -24.35 1.96 -11.91
CA PRO A 607 -23.74 0.70 -12.30
C PRO A 607 -22.45 0.36 -11.55
N ASP A 608 -22.37 -0.90 -11.13
CA ASP A 608 -21.25 -1.51 -10.42
C ASP A 608 -20.55 -2.54 -11.34
N ASN A 609 -20.35 -3.80 -10.92
CA ASN A 609 -19.66 -4.82 -11.70
C ASN A 609 -20.50 -5.32 -12.89
N ILE A 610 -19.88 -5.28 -14.07
CA ILE A 610 -20.36 -5.93 -15.31
C ILE A 610 -19.73 -7.33 -15.39
N ARG A 611 -20.52 -8.35 -15.77
CA ARG A 611 -20.05 -9.74 -15.97
C ARG A 611 -20.67 -10.38 -17.20
N LEU A 612 -19.87 -11.17 -17.93
CA LEU A 612 -20.38 -12.03 -19.02
C LEU A 612 -21.14 -13.25 -18.45
N SER A 613 -22.33 -13.52 -18.98
CA SER A 613 -23.13 -14.73 -18.72
C SER A 613 -22.68 -15.89 -19.61
N LYS A 614 -22.97 -17.13 -19.19
CA LYS A 614 -22.81 -18.36 -19.97
C LYS A 614 -23.56 -18.32 -21.32
N ASN A 615 -24.64 -17.54 -21.44
CA ASN A 615 -25.39 -17.40 -22.70
C ASN A 615 -24.83 -16.32 -23.64
N GLY A 616 -23.72 -15.66 -23.29
CA GLY A 616 -23.09 -14.61 -24.09
C GLY A 616 -23.63 -13.18 -23.87
N THR A 617 -24.68 -12.98 -23.07
CA THR A 617 -25.11 -11.64 -22.65
C THR A 617 -24.22 -11.13 -21.51
N LEU A 618 -24.41 -9.87 -21.10
CA LEU A 618 -23.80 -9.30 -19.91
C LEU A 618 -24.87 -9.13 -18.81
N TRP A 619 -24.47 -9.23 -17.55
CA TRP A 619 -25.23 -8.76 -16.39
C TRP A 619 -24.54 -7.56 -15.75
N VAL A 620 -25.31 -6.65 -15.18
CA VAL A 620 -24.83 -5.44 -14.48
C VAL A 620 -25.47 -5.37 -13.09
N GLY A 621 -24.64 -5.34 -12.04
CA GLY A 621 -25.10 -4.96 -10.70
C GLY A 621 -25.37 -3.46 -10.62
N LEU A 622 -26.45 -3.06 -9.95
CA LEU A 622 -26.77 -1.64 -9.71
C LEU A 622 -26.77 -1.38 -8.20
N ALA A 623 -25.87 -0.51 -7.74
CA ALA A 623 -25.66 -0.24 -6.32
C ALA A 623 -26.81 0.56 -5.67
N SER A 624 -27.57 1.30 -6.48
CA SER A 624 -28.77 2.06 -6.11
C SER A 624 -29.71 2.10 -7.30
N VAL A 625 -31.02 2.06 -7.08
CA VAL A 625 -32.03 2.39 -8.10
C VAL A 625 -32.01 3.90 -8.42
N ARG A 626 -32.54 4.25 -9.60
CA ARG A 626 -32.97 5.60 -9.99
C ARG A 626 -34.41 5.49 -10.51
N MET A 627 -35.36 6.20 -9.88
CA MET A 627 -36.79 6.10 -10.22
C MET A 627 -37.33 7.43 -10.75
N ALA A 628 -38.05 7.40 -11.87
CA ALA A 628 -38.76 8.57 -12.40
C ALA A 628 -39.76 9.11 -11.35
N GLY A 629 -39.79 10.43 -11.17
CA GLY A 629 -40.68 11.09 -10.21
C GLY A 629 -40.27 11.02 -8.73
N GLN A 630 -39.19 10.30 -8.37
CA GLN A 630 -38.67 10.30 -7.00
C GLN A 630 -37.36 11.10 -6.90
N SER A 631 -37.41 12.23 -6.19
CA SER A 631 -36.26 13.11 -5.97
C SER A 631 -35.25 12.48 -5.01
N ASN A 632 -34.27 11.73 -5.52
CA ASN A 632 -33.13 11.31 -4.70
C ASN A 632 -32.18 12.50 -4.45
N ALA A 633 -31.59 12.56 -3.26
CA ALA A 633 -30.82 13.72 -2.81
C ALA A 633 -29.51 13.93 -3.61
N LEU A 634 -28.93 12.87 -4.18
CA LEU A 634 -27.68 12.95 -4.95
C LEU A 634 -27.91 13.66 -6.29
N GLU A 635 -28.95 13.29 -7.02
CA GLU A 635 -29.33 13.91 -8.29
C GLU A 635 -29.88 15.33 -8.09
N ALA A 636 -30.69 15.55 -7.04
CA ALA A 636 -31.16 16.89 -6.68
C ALA A 636 -30.02 17.88 -6.40
N MET A 637 -28.89 17.41 -5.85
CA MET A 637 -27.70 18.22 -5.61
C MET A 637 -26.69 18.27 -6.78
N ALA A 638 -26.96 17.58 -7.90
CA ALA A 638 -26.02 17.48 -9.02
C ALA A 638 -25.65 18.86 -9.63
N GLY A 639 -26.62 19.76 -9.79
CA GLY A 639 -26.39 21.12 -10.26
C GLY A 639 -25.67 22.05 -9.27
N TYR A 640 -25.52 21.65 -8.00
CA TYR A 640 -25.16 22.54 -6.89
C TYR A 640 -23.83 22.14 -6.21
N PRO A 641 -22.66 22.34 -6.86
CA PRO A 641 -21.38 21.90 -6.31
C PRO A 641 -21.06 22.54 -4.95
N LYS A 642 -21.33 23.85 -4.76
CA LYS A 642 -21.12 24.53 -3.47
C LYS A 642 -21.96 23.93 -2.32
N ALA A 643 -23.15 23.41 -2.62
CA ALA A 643 -23.98 22.74 -1.62
C ALA A 643 -23.41 21.37 -1.23
N ARG A 644 -22.90 20.61 -2.20
CA ARG A 644 -22.19 19.34 -1.96
C ARG A 644 -20.87 19.55 -1.21
N GLU A 645 -20.12 20.61 -1.54
CA GLU A 645 -18.89 21.00 -0.86
C GLU A 645 -19.15 21.40 0.61
N PHE A 646 -20.16 22.22 0.86
CA PHE A 646 -20.61 22.54 2.23
C PHE A 646 -21.04 21.30 3.01
N LEU A 647 -21.83 20.40 2.40
CA LEU A 647 -22.26 19.14 3.00
C LEU A 647 -21.07 18.20 3.32
N LEU A 648 -20.06 18.14 2.45
CA LEU A 648 -18.80 17.41 2.68
C LEU A 648 -17.89 18.04 3.75
N ALA A 649 -18.12 19.29 4.12
CA ALA A 649 -17.42 20.01 5.18
C ALA A 649 -18.13 19.85 6.54
N ILE A 650 -19.47 19.96 6.61
CA ILE A 650 -20.18 19.90 7.90
C ILE A 650 -20.48 18.48 8.39
N LEU A 651 -20.61 17.48 7.51
CA LEU A 651 -21.03 16.14 7.91
C LEU A 651 -19.84 15.24 8.30
N PRO A 652 -20.00 14.41 9.36
CA PRO A 652 -19.06 13.34 9.67
C PRO A 652 -18.99 12.27 8.58
N ASP A 653 -17.80 11.68 8.41
CA ASP A 653 -17.55 10.66 7.39
C ASP A 653 -18.45 9.41 7.59
N PHE A 654 -18.83 9.06 8.83
CA PHE A 654 -19.81 8.00 9.09
C PHE A 654 -21.24 8.39 8.68
N VAL A 655 -21.65 9.66 8.84
CA VAL A 655 -22.97 10.13 8.39
C VAL A 655 -23.04 10.05 6.87
N LEU A 656 -21.96 10.43 6.17
CA LEU A 656 -21.86 10.33 4.71
C LEU A 656 -21.89 8.88 4.19
N ARG A 657 -21.15 7.96 4.83
CA ARG A 657 -20.99 6.57 4.34
C ARG A 657 -22.11 5.63 4.76
N ASP A 658 -22.61 5.80 5.98
CA ASP A 658 -23.41 4.78 6.67
C ASP A 658 -24.85 5.26 6.93
N VAL A 659 -25.07 6.55 7.15
CA VAL A 659 -26.43 7.11 7.38
C VAL A 659 -27.07 7.61 6.07
N PHE A 660 -26.35 8.38 5.26
CA PHE A 660 -26.90 9.03 4.06
C PHE A 660 -27.48 8.03 3.03
N PRO A 661 -26.90 6.83 2.79
CA PRO A 661 -27.50 5.83 1.90
C PRO A 661 -28.85 5.27 2.40
N HIS A 662 -29.18 5.37 3.70
CA HIS A 662 -30.50 4.97 4.19
C HIS A 662 -31.63 5.95 3.81
N LEU A 663 -31.29 7.09 3.18
CA LEU A 663 -32.26 8.00 2.56
C LEU A 663 -32.64 7.58 1.12
N ILE A 664 -32.00 6.55 0.58
CA ILE A 664 -32.31 5.98 -0.74
C ILE A 664 -33.48 4.99 -0.59
N PRO A 665 -34.47 4.99 -1.50
CA PRO A 665 -35.55 3.99 -1.49
C PRO A 665 -34.99 2.57 -1.47
N PRO A 666 -35.48 1.68 -0.59
CA PRO A 666 -35.03 0.30 -0.54
C PRO A 666 -35.62 -0.45 -1.74
N HIS A 667 -34.87 -0.49 -2.85
CA HIS A 667 -35.25 -1.23 -4.06
C HIS A 667 -33.95 -1.72 -4.73
N ALA A 668 -33.79 -3.05 -4.81
CA ALA A 668 -32.73 -3.66 -5.60
C ALA A 668 -33.22 -3.93 -7.03
N ILE A 669 -32.41 -3.52 -8.00
CA ILE A 669 -32.60 -3.79 -9.41
C ILE A 669 -31.26 -4.26 -10.00
N VAL A 670 -31.31 -5.23 -10.91
CA VAL A 670 -30.17 -5.58 -11.79
C VAL A 670 -30.67 -5.73 -13.22
N VAL A 671 -29.79 -5.53 -14.20
CA VAL A 671 -30.15 -5.60 -15.62
C VAL A 671 -29.29 -6.60 -16.39
N GLN A 672 -29.92 -7.29 -17.34
CA GLN A 672 -29.27 -8.13 -18.34
C GLN A 672 -29.24 -7.35 -19.67
N ILE A 673 -28.07 -7.27 -20.30
CA ILE A 673 -27.85 -6.47 -21.50
C ILE A 673 -27.15 -7.28 -22.61
N THR A 674 -27.46 -6.99 -23.88
CA THR A 674 -26.75 -7.61 -25.02
C THR A 674 -25.32 -7.09 -25.13
N VAL A 675 -24.48 -7.79 -25.90
CA VAL A 675 -23.14 -7.30 -26.29
C VAL A 675 -23.18 -6.06 -27.21
N ASN A 676 -24.37 -5.60 -27.59
CA ASN A 676 -24.63 -4.39 -28.37
C ASN A 676 -25.17 -3.22 -27.51
N GLY A 677 -25.49 -3.44 -26.23
CA GLY A 677 -25.98 -2.40 -25.31
C GLY A 677 -27.50 -2.38 -25.07
N GLU A 678 -28.25 -3.38 -25.52
CA GLU A 678 -29.72 -3.39 -25.37
C GLU A 678 -30.12 -4.06 -24.05
N ILE A 679 -31.00 -3.42 -23.25
CA ILE A 679 -31.52 -4.01 -22.00
C ILE A 679 -32.66 -4.98 -22.31
N ILE A 680 -32.41 -6.27 -22.09
CA ILE A 680 -33.34 -7.37 -22.45
C ILE A 680 -34.11 -7.92 -21.26
N SER A 681 -33.62 -7.73 -20.02
CA SER A 681 -34.30 -8.20 -18.81
C SER A 681 -33.86 -7.40 -17.59
N SER A 682 -34.70 -7.37 -16.55
CA SER A 682 -34.38 -6.81 -15.24
C SER A 682 -34.99 -7.66 -14.11
N LEU A 683 -34.25 -7.79 -13.01
CA LEU A 683 -34.71 -8.52 -11.81
C LEU A 683 -34.82 -7.55 -10.65
N HIS A 684 -35.94 -7.59 -9.92
CA HIS A 684 -36.29 -6.59 -8.91
C HIS A 684 -36.64 -7.21 -7.54
N ASP A 685 -36.29 -6.48 -6.48
CA ASP A 685 -36.94 -6.49 -5.17
C ASP A 685 -37.32 -5.03 -4.85
N VAL A 686 -38.58 -4.69 -5.12
CA VAL A 686 -39.13 -3.31 -5.13
C VAL A 686 -39.20 -2.68 -3.74
N LYS A 687 -39.04 -3.48 -2.67
CA LYS A 687 -39.08 -3.02 -1.27
C LYS A 687 -37.77 -3.24 -0.52
N GLY A 688 -36.81 -3.92 -1.13
CA GLY A 688 -35.59 -4.37 -0.46
C GLY A 688 -35.89 -5.24 0.76
N GLU A 689 -36.89 -6.12 0.67
CA GLU A 689 -37.24 -7.09 1.73
C GLU A 689 -36.19 -8.21 1.85
N LYS A 690 -35.47 -8.49 0.76
CA LYS A 690 -34.48 -9.57 0.61
C LYS A 690 -33.15 -9.08 0.03
N MET A 691 -33.17 -8.13 -0.90
CA MET A 691 -31.97 -7.68 -1.62
C MET A 691 -31.82 -6.16 -1.62
N ARG A 692 -30.58 -5.67 -1.41
CA ARG A 692 -30.18 -4.26 -1.50
C ARG A 692 -28.74 -4.16 -2.00
N GLU A 693 -28.35 -3.01 -2.56
CA GLU A 693 -26.94 -2.65 -2.84
C GLU A 693 -26.15 -3.76 -3.57
N VAL A 694 -26.66 -4.19 -4.73
CA VAL A 694 -26.10 -5.32 -5.51
C VAL A 694 -24.93 -4.86 -6.36
N SER A 695 -23.71 -5.27 -6.00
CA SER A 695 -22.49 -4.94 -6.74
C SER A 695 -22.34 -5.81 -7.98
N GLN A 696 -22.65 -7.11 -7.90
CA GLN A 696 -22.37 -8.04 -9.00
C GLN A 696 -23.48 -9.09 -9.14
N VAL A 697 -23.77 -9.49 -10.38
CA VAL A 697 -24.45 -10.76 -10.71
C VAL A 697 -23.46 -11.70 -11.39
N SER A 698 -23.53 -12.99 -11.08
CA SER A 698 -22.69 -14.05 -11.65
C SER A 698 -23.58 -15.20 -12.10
N ASP A 699 -23.34 -15.77 -13.27
CA ASP A 699 -24.21 -16.77 -13.91
C ASP A 699 -23.44 -18.07 -14.13
N ASP A 700 -23.88 -19.17 -13.50
CA ASP A 700 -23.23 -20.49 -13.66
C ASP A 700 -23.83 -21.33 -14.81
N GLY A 701 -25.00 -20.93 -15.32
CA GLY A 701 -25.82 -21.66 -16.28
C GLY A 701 -27.25 -21.88 -15.77
N GLU A 702 -27.39 -22.40 -14.55
CA GLU A 702 -28.68 -22.73 -13.90
C GLU A 702 -29.09 -21.69 -12.85
N PHE A 703 -28.13 -21.03 -12.21
CA PHE A 703 -28.36 -20.08 -11.12
C PHE A 703 -27.65 -18.74 -11.34
N LEU A 704 -28.22 -17.70 -10.74
CA LEU A 704 -27.61 -16.38 -10.57
C LEU A 704 -27.16 -16.19 -9.12
N TYR A 705 -25.97 -15.63 -8.94
CA TYR A 705 -25.36 -15.37 -7.64
C TYR A 705 -25.04 -13.89 -7.51
N PHE A 706 -25.53 -13.27 -6.44
CA PHE A 706 -25.48 -11.84 -6.23
C PHE A 706 -24.49 -11.47 -5.14
N GLY A 707 -23.53 -10.61 -5.50
CA GLY A 707 -22.60 -9.98 -4.58
C GLY A 707 -23.11 -8.62 -4.11
N SER A 708 -22.60 -8.17 -2.96
CA SER A 708 -22.84 -6.82 -2.42
C SER A 708 -21.60 -6.34 -1.67
N PHE A 709 -21.33 -5.03 -1.73
CA PHE A 709 -20.27 -4.40 -0.94
C PHE A 709 -20.60 -4.27 0.57
N LYS A 710 -21.85 -4.55 0.97
CA LYS A 710 -22.32 -4.45 2.37
C LYS A 710 -22.98 -5.71 2.94
N ALA A 711 -23.75 -6.46 2.15
CA ALA A 711 -24.62 -7.51 2.68
C ALA A 711 -23.88 -8.60 3.49
N PRO A 712 -24.50 -9.17 4.54
CA PRO A 712 -23.91 -10.25 5.34
C PRO A 712 -24.10 -11.66 4.72
N TYR A 713 -24.26 -11.75 3.39
CA TYR A 713 -24.57 -12.99 2.67
C TYR A 713 -24.16 -12.89 1.20
N ILE A 714 -24.04 -14.05 0.53
CA ILE A 714 -24.20 -14.17 -0.92
C ILE A 714 -25.63 -14.64 -1.17
N ALA A 715 -26.34 -14.03 -2.11
CA ALA A 715 -27.67 -14.50 -2.50
C ALA A 715 -27.59 -15.38 -3.76
N LYS A 716 -28.47 -16.39 -3.85
CA LYS A 716 -28.59 -17.33 -4.98
C LYS A 716 -30.05 -17.36 -5.46
N LEU A 717 -30.26 -17.32 -6.78
CA LEU A 717 -31.57 -17.43 -7.42
C LEU A 717 -31.50 -18.48 -8.54
N LYS A 718 -32.52 -19.34 -8.65
CA LYS A 718 -32.65 -20.24 -9.80
C LYS A 718 -33.15 -19.47 -11.02
N LYS A 719 -32.55 -19.71 -12.19
CA LYS A 719 -32.98 -19.09 -13.44
C LYS A 719 -34.30 -19.72 -13.90
N PHE A 720 -35.16 -18.87 -14.47
CA PHE A 720 -36.47 -19.20 -15.01
C PHE A 720 -36.38 -19.61 -16.49
#